data_AF-A0A813H956-F1
#
_entry.id   AF-A0A813H956-F1
#
_cell.length_a   1.000
_cell.length_b   1.000
_cell.length_c   1.000
_cell.angle_alpha   90.00
_cell.angle_beta   90.00
_cell.angle_gamma   90.00
#
_symmetry.space_group_name_H-M   'P 1'
#
loop_
_entity.id
_entity.type
_entity.pdbx_description
1 polymer ?
#
loop_
_entity_poly.entity_id
_entity_poly.type
_entity_poly.pdbx_seq_one_letter_code
_entity_poly.pdbx_strand_id
1 'polypeptide(L)'
;MGLSFSVPRGVHVPPRVMNMLKEARAWPSPHGDLTSWTEQGVLLLNTVLTVLEGKPLSHKNLGWERFTDAAIRTLSRERTGVVFLLWGEAKEKAKLVDTSRHTVLSAGHPSPLTYEKHFKGCNHFQKVNELFASRGEAEINWQLPQSVQVVLHMFAPLRHEEDSNPSLALVEVRKGEASAARWYDAVLKDINSDRAVISFEGGVWPGREVPCDSVRPRPPREVAGAQVAFQPGNAVEVRFAASEQSPASWALGHVADSALSREGHIAVIVESQKSASKAQDVLVSLDAVRPVSRQPALDPLFLARRAVPIDEDLHGWLSTPDARGCLEQVRSVTGLSLAVPGVVAPGLAPLRNDESKLDSVVLLGNSAAATKAEMLLKIHLMHQREVEAFHKRRSRKLAILEDLTYKASGAGARASFEVDASLVGRTCGKGGDRIQKVEKDFGVEVRIVDGADESAPRTVLISGDSDEAAAKARQELELVKQLFEVQEDRVEWVLGKDNRTIQDMQKKAGLAYATWTGSELELCGQRTCVDDAVLLLESHMEYFFVYQEMDRQQDEIQQSFEALEKAAEAAGLAPQQRSAEKGGKATAPKKDRATSAGRSSSAGRAKGRDDADGKGAGQKGGGQAGGRGQGARGRGSGRGAGSGRRDVPAGQAQAA
;
A
#
# COMPACT_ATOMS: atom_id res chain seq x y z
N MET A 1 -6.85 4.08 26.62
CA MET A 1 -6.77 2.61 26.69
C MET A 1 -7.08 2.18 28.12
N GLY A 2 -7.98 1.20 28.34
CA GLY A 2 -8.49 0.84 29.67
C GLY A 2 -8.02 -0.51 30.23
N LEU A 3 -7.09 -1.19 29.55
CA LEU A 3 -6.55 -2.48 29.94
C LEU A 3 -5.37 -2.31 30.89
N SER A 4 -5.30 -3.05 32.00
CA SER A 4 -4.17 -2.98 32.93
C SER A 4 -2.85 -3.29 32.22
N PHE A 5 -1.81 -2.51 32.54
CA PHE A 5 -0.44 -2.59 31.98
C PHE A 5 -0.31 -2.26 30.48
N SER A 6 -1.33 -2.49 29.66
CA SER A 6 -1.30 -2.29 28.21
C SER A 6 -0.98 -0.85 27.80
N VAL A 7 -0.20 -0.68 26.73
CA VAL A 7 0.03 0.61 26.08
C VAL A 7 -0.33 0.55 24.59
N PRO A 8 -0.82 1.65 23.98
CA PRO A 8 -1.07 1.69 22.55
C PRO A 8 0.15 1.32 21.71
N ARG A 9 -0.08 0.72 20.54
CA ARG A 9 0.97 0.49 19.55
C ARG A 9 1.63 1.83 19.17
N GLY A 10 2.93 1.83 18.96
CA GLY A 10 3.71 3.05 18.71
C GLY A 10 4.17 3.79 19.98
N VAL A 11 3.56 3.52 21.15
CA VAL A 11 4.05 4.00 22.44
C VAL A 11 5.21 3.11 22.91
N HIS A 12 6.25 3.73 23.47
CA HIS A 12 7.37 3.00 24.06
C HIS A 12 6.87 1.97 25.09
N VAL A 13 7.25 0.70 24.90
CA VAL A 13 6.80 -0.40 25.75
C VAL A 13 7.35 -0.21 27.18
N PRO A 14 6.50 0.06 28.19
CA PRO A 14 6.98 0.30 29.53
C PRO A 14 7.70 -0.94 30.10
N PRO A 15 8.69 -0.76 31.00
CA PRO A 15 9.44 -1.87 31.57
C PRO A 15 8.58 -2.98 32.21
N ARG A 16 7.42 -2.60 32.78
CA ARG A 16 6.47 -3.56 33.39
C ARG A 16 5.87 -4.51 32.36
N VAL A 17 5.50 -4.00 31.19
CA VAL A 17 4.95 -4.80 30.07
C VAL A 17 6.05 -5.66 29.47
N MET A 18 7.24 -5.10 29.26
CA MET A 18 8.40 -5.87 28.79
C MET A 18 8.69 -7.07 29.70
N ASN A 19 8.65 -6.88 31.02
CA ASN A 19 8.87 -7.95 31.99
C ASN A 19 7.79 -9.04 31.93
N MET A 20 6.52 -8.65 31.76
CA MET A 20 5.43 -9.62 31.52
C MET A 20 5.66 -10.43 30.25
N LEU A 21 6.02 -9.77 29.15
CA LEU A 21 6.27 -10.43 27.87
C LEU A 21 7.50 -11.36 27.92
N LYS A 22 8.55 -10.98 28.65
CA LYS A 22 9.72 -11.87 28.89
C LYS A 22 9.31 -13.14 29.62
N GLU A 23 8.52 -13.01 30.69
CA GLU A 23 8.02 -14.16 31.46
C GLU A 23 7.07 -15.03 30.63
N ALA A 24 6.28 -14.43 29.76
CA ALA A 24 5.40 -15.13 28.81
C ALA A 24 6.15 -15.75 27.61
N ARG A 25 7.48 -15.59 27.50
CA ARG A 25 8.30 -15.94 26.33
C ARG A 25 7.84 -15.27 25.02
N ALA A 26 7.14 -14.14 25.13
CA ALA A 26 6.61 -13.35 24.03
C ALA A 26 7.49 -12.12 23.69
N TRP A 27 8.67 -12.02 24.30
CA TRP A 27 9.65 -10.95 24.05
C TRP A 27 10.80 -11.45 23.16
N PRO A 28 11.31 -10.67 22.19
CA PRO A 28 10.98 -9.28 21.87
C PRO A 28 9.62 -9.09 21.18
N SER A 29 8.91 -8.00 21.53
CA SER A 29 7.66 -7.59 20.89
C SER A 29 7.77 -6.16 20.34
N PRO A 30 7.19 -5.86 19.15
CA PRO A 30 7.21 -4.52 18.57
C PRO A 30 6.32 -3.49 19.31
N HIS A 31 5.41 -3.94 20.17
CA HIS A 31 4.51 -3.07 20.95
C HIS A 31 4.13 -3.68 22.32
N GLY A 32 3.46 -2.88 23.15
CA GLY A 32 2.94 -3.28 24.47
C GLY A 32 1.41 -3.34 24.55
N ASP A 33 0.73 -3.33 23.40
CA ASP A 33 -0.72 -3.47 23.31
C ASP A 33 -1.15 -4.93 23.57
N LEU A 34 -1.86 -5.15 24.67
CA LEU A 34 -2.33 -6.45 25.15
C LEU A 34 -3.76 -6.79 24.71
N THR A 35 -4.32 -6.05 23.74
CA THR A 35 -5.70 -6.29 23.27
C THR A 35 -5.90 -7.72 22.76
N SER A 36 -4.89 -8.32 22.10
CA SER A 36 -4.95 -9.70 21.63
C SER A 36 -5.13 -10.74 22.76
N TRP A 37 -4.67 -10.44 23.98
CA TRP A 37 -4.94 -11.31 25.13
C TRP A 37 -6.40 -11.18 25.58
N THR A 38 -6.94 -9.97 25.53
CA THR A 38 -8.34 -9.69 25.93
C THR A 38 -9.33 -10.37 24.99
N GLU A 39 -9.05 -10.38 23.69
CA GLU A 39 -9.84 -11.09 22.67
C GLU A 39 -9.89 -12.61 22.90
N GLN A 40 -8.87 -13.17 23.57
CA GLN A 40 -8.79 -14.58 23.96
C GLN A 40 -9.41 -14.85 25.35
N GLY A 41 -10.15 -13.88 25.91
CA GLY A 41 -10.85 -14.02 27.19
C GLY A 41 -10.05 -13.61 28.43
N VAL A 42 -8.91 -12.94 28.28
CA VAL A 42 -8.11 -12.44 29.42
C VAL A 42 -8.62 -11.09 29.90
N LEU A 43 -9.13 -11.03 31.14
CA LEU A 43 -9.51 -9.77 31.77
C LEU A 43 -8.31 -9.08 32.42
N LEU A 44 -7.92 -7.90 31.89
CA LEU A 44 -6.82 -7.08 32.39
C LEU A 44 -7.34 -5.94 33.29
N LEU A 45 -7.38 -6.16 34.61
CA LEU A 45 -7.99 -5.26 35.58
C LEU A 45 -6.97 -4.67 36.58
N ASN A 46 -6.95 -3.34 36.71
CA ASN A 46 -6.20 -2.66 37.79
C ASN A 46 -7.02 -2.68 39.09
N THR A 47 -6.35 -2.73 40.25
CA THR A 47 -7.01 -2.64 41.57
C THR A 47 -7.58 -1.24 41.84
N VAL A 48 -6.94 -0.20 41.29
CA VAL A 48 -7.37 1.21 41.31
C VAL A 48 -7.37 1.71 39.85
N LEU A 49 -8.49 2.28 39.38
CA LEU A 49 -8.67 2.55 37.94
C LEU A 49 -8.16 3.92 37.49
N THR A 50 -7.89 4.85 38.40
CA THR A 50 -7.32 6.16 38.09
C THR A 50 -6.16 6.50 39.03
N VAL A 51 -5.23 7.34 38.55
CA VAL A 51 -4.11 7.89 39.34
C VAL A 51 -3.82 9.30 38.86
N LEU A 52 -3.16 10.10 39.69
CA LEU A 52 -2.55 11.36 39.30
C LEU A 52 -1.23 11.10 38.59
N GLU A 53 -0.91 11.96 37.64
CA GLU A 53 0.36 11.90 36.91
C GLU A 53 1.54 11.90 37.89
N GLY A 54 2.49 11.00 37.67
CA GLY A 54 3.69 10.84 38.51
C GLY A 54 3.44 10.30 39.93
N LYS A 55 2.20 10.01 40.35
CA LYS A 55 1.85 9.55 41.70
C LYS A 55 1.15 8.19 41.67
N PRO A 56 1.91 7.07 41.65
CA PRO A 56 1.33 5.73 41.70
C PRO A 56 0.38 5.57 42.90
N LEU A 57 -0.76 4.89 42.71
CA LEU A 57 -1.75 4.62 43.76
C LEU A 57 -2.37 5.87 44.42
N SER A 58 -2.29 7.07 43.82
CA SER A 58 -2.79 8.31 44.44
C SER A 58 -4.28 8.31 44.75
N HIS A 59 -5.08 7.50 44.05
CA HIS A 59 -6.52 7.36 44.28
C HIS A 59 -6.88 6.06 45.02
N LYS A 60 -5.90 5.42 45.65
CA LYS A 60 -6.15 4.33 46.59
C LYS A 60 -7.06 4.85 47.72
N ASN A 61 -8.01 4.03 48.13
CA ASN A 61 -9.05 4.31 49.13
C ASN A 61 -10.10 5.36 48.71
N LEU A 62 -10.18 5.76 47.44
CA LEU A 62 -11.23 6.66 46.93
C LEU A 62 -12.48 5.91 46.40
N GLY A 63 -12.54 4.59 46.58
CA GLY A 63 -13.73 3.78 46.30
C GLY A 63 -13.62 2.89 45.06
N TRP A 64 -12.57 3.02 44.25
CA TRP A 64 -12.32 2.13 43.11
C TRP A 64 -12.22 0.66 43.53
N GLU A 65 -11.68 0.41 44.72
CA GLU A 65 -11.56 -0.94 45.28
C GLU A 65 -12.92 -1.58 45.49
N ARG A 66 -13.96 -0.81 45.83
CA ARG A 66 -15.32 -1.36 45.99
C ARG A 66 -15.85 -1.90 44.66
N PHE A 67 -15.56 -1.18 43.58
CA PHE A 67 -15.96 -1.55 42.23
C PHE A 67 -15.17 -2.78 41.74
N THR A 68 -13.84 -2.75 41.85
CA THR A 68 -13.00 -3.86 41.40
C THR A 68 -13.22 -5.12 42.24
N ASP A 69 -13.50 -4.98 43.54
CA ASP A 69 -13.87 -6.10 44.41
C ASP A 69 -15.23 -6.68 44.06
N ALA A 70 -16.21 -5.85 43.71
CA ALA A 70 -17.50 -6.31 43.25
C ALA A 70 -17.35 -7.11 41.95
N ALA A 71 -16.55 -6.63 40.99
CA ALA A 71 -16.27 -7.34 39.75
C ALA A 71 -15.62 -8.72 40.01
N ILE A 72 -14.60 -8.80 40.87
CA ILE A 72 -13.93 -10.06 41.23
C ILE A 72 -14.92 -11.03 41.92
N ARG A 73 -15.71 -10.56 42.89
CA ARG A 73 -16.72 -11.38 43.59
C ARG A 73 -17.77 -11.91 42.63
N THR A 74 -18.26 -11.08 41.71
CA THR A 74 -19.25 -11.49 40.70
C THR A 74 -18.67 -12.56 39.79
N LEU A 75 -17.44 -12.38 39.28
CA LEU A 75 -16.75 -13.39 38.46
C LEU A 75 -16.57 -14.70 39.21
N SER A 76 -16.13 -14.65 40.46
CA SER A 76 -15.96 -15.86 41.29
C SER A 76 -17.28 -16.56 41.61
N ARG A 77 -18.40 -15.83 41.64
CA ARG A 77 -19.71 -16.41 41.94
C ARG A 77 -20.34 -17.02 40.69
N GLU A 78 -20.31 -16.30 39.57
CA GLU A 78 -21.12 -16.59 38.38
C GLU A 78 -20.39 -17.42 37.32
N ARG A 79 -19.06 -17.55 37.41
CA ARG A 79 -18.27 -18.37 36.50
C ARG A 79 -17.64 -19.56 37.24
N THR A 80 -17.13 -20.53 36.50
CA THR A 80 -16.41 -21.70 37.04
C THR A 80 -15.12 -21.89 36.26
N GLY A 81 -14.07 -22.44 36.89
CA GLY A 81 -12.82 -22.75 36.19
C GLY A 81 -11.93 -21.54 35.88
N VAL A 82 -12.34 -20.31 36.21
CA VAL A 82 -11.52 -19.10 36.01
C VAL A 82 -10.17 -19.19 36.73
N VAL A 83 -9.10 -18.73 36.07
CA VAL A 83 -7.76 -18.63 36.64
C VAL A 83 -7.46 -17.17 36.99
N PHE A 84 -7.21 -16.89 38.26
CA PHE A 84 -6.89 -15.57 38.77
C PHE A 84 -5.37 -15.41 38.91
N LEU A 85 -4.79 -14.50 38.12
CA LEU A 85 -3.39 -14.10 38.24
C LEU A 85 -3.29 -12.83 39.11
N LEU A 86 -2.78 -12.98 40.33
CA LEU A 86 -2.70 -11.89 41.30
C LEU A 86 -1.25 -11.46 41.53
N TRP A 87 -0.91 -10.27 41.04
CA TRP A 87 0.46 -9.73 41.09
C TRP A 87 0.59 -8.52 42.02
N GLY A 88 1.65 -8.49 42.83
CA GLY A 88 1.92 -7.37 43.75
C GLY A 88 0.83 -7.19 44.81
N GLU A 89 0.31 -5.97 44.99
CA GLU A 89 -0.78 -5.67 45.95
C GLU A 89 -2.09 -6.41 45.62
N ALA A 90 -2.27 -6.87 44.37
CA ALA A 90 -3.47 -7.62 43.99
C ALA A 90 -3.60 -8.98 44.72
N LYS A 91 -2.51 -9.49 45.31
CA LYS A 91 -2.53 -10.72 46.13
C LYS A 91 -3.57 -10.66 47.26
N GLU A 92 -3.80 -9.47 47.83
CA GLU A 92 -4.80 -9.30 48.91
C GLU A 92 -6.24 -9.58 48.44
N LYS A 93 -6.49 -9.56 47.13
CA LYS A 93 -7.80 -9.87 46.53
C LYS A 93 -8.07 -11.38 46.46
N ALA A 94 -7.11 -12.24 46.77
CA ALA A 94 -7.31 -13.70 46.81
C ALA A 94 -8.48 -14.11 47.72
N LYS A 95 -8.70 -13.37 48.81
CA LYS A 95 -9.82 -13.58 49.75
C LYS A 95 -11.22 -13.39 49.14
N LEU A 96 -11.31 -12.81 47.94
CA LEU A 96 -12.56 -12.59 47.22
C LEU A 96 -12.89 -13.71 46.23
N VAL A 97 -11.99 -14.69 46.08
CA VAL A 97 -12.10 -15.78 45.11
C VAL A 97 -12.37 -17.09 45.85
N ASP A 98 -13.37 -17.83 45.39
CA ASP A 98 -13.64 -19.19 45.84
C ASP A 98 -12.64 -20.18 45.19
N THR A 99 -11.60 -20.52 45.94
CA THR A 99 -10.52 -21.41 45.48
C THR A 99 -10.96 -22.86 45.29
N SER A 100 -12.17 -23.25 45.73
CA SER A 100 -12.71 -24.57 45.42
C SER A 100 -13.20 -24.68 43.97
N ARG A 101 -13.53 -23.54 43.35
CA ARG A 101 -14.07 -23.44 41.99
C ARG A 101 -13.08 -22.87 40.97
N HIS A 102 -12.02 -22.23 41.47
CA HIS A 102 -11.10 -21.40 40.69
C HIS A 102 -9.66 -21.65 41.09
N THR A 103 -8.74 -21.37 40.16
CA THR A 103 -7.30 -21.46 40.42
C THR A 103 -6.73 -20.07 40.66
N VAL A 104 -5.97 -19.89 41.74
CA VAL A 104 -5.31 -18.61 42.05
C VAL A 104 -3.80 -18.78 41.97
N LEU A 105 -3.14 -17.99 41.13
CA LEU A 105 -1.68 -17.95 41.00
C LEU A 105 -1.18 -16.56 41.44
N SER A 106 -0.24 -16.52 42.38
CA SER A 106 0.26 -15.27 42.99
C SER A 106 1.76 -15.08 42.81
N ALA A 107 2.19 -13.89 42.36
CA ALA A 107 3.60 -13.54 42.18
C ALA A 107 3.87 -12.07 42.53
N GLY A 108 5.14 -11.66 42.62
CA GLY A 108 5.53 -10.25 42.79
C GLY A 108 4.97 -9.35 41.69
N HIS A 109 5.11 -8.03 41.81
CA HIS A 109 4.70 -7.14 40.72
C HIS A 109 5.69 -7.28 39.54
N PRO A 110 5.27 -7.17 38.26
CA PRO A 110 6.19 -7.11 37.10
C PRO A 110 7.05 -5.83 37.04
N SER A 111 7.15 -5.08 38.14
CA SER A 111 7.92 -3.83 38.24
C SER A 111 9.42 -4.12 38.15
N PRO A 112 10.25 -3.23 37.55
CA PRO A 112 11.70 -3.38 37.57
C PRO A 112 12.28 -3.66 38.96
N LEU A 113 11.68 -3.06 40.01
CA LEU A 113 12.12 -3.22 41.39
C LEU A 113 11.95 -4.65 41.94
N THR A 114 10.98 -5.41 41.44
CA THR A 114 10.59 -6.72 41.99
C THR A 114 10.74 -7.86 40.98
N TYR A 115 11.12 -7.56 39.73
CA TYR A 115 11.17 -8.52 38.63
C TYR A 115 12.12 -9.70 38.93
N GLU A 116 13.40 -9.42 39.15
CA GLU A 116 14.43 -10.47 39.34
C GLU A 116 14.18 -11.32 40.59
N LYS A 117 13.56 -10.75 41.64
CA LYS A 117 13.38 -11.43 42.93
C LYS A 117 12.07 -12.18 43.08
N HIS A 118 10.99 -11.69 42.46
CA HIS A 118 9.64 -12.13 42.81
C HIS A 118 8.69 -12.33 41.62
N PHE A 119 9.08 -11.99 40.39
CA PHE A 119 8.23 -12.17 39.21
C PHE A 119 8.83 -13.13 38.17
N LYS A 120 10.13 -13.02 37.92
CA LYS A 120 10.87 -13.87 36.98
C LYS A 120 10.82 -15.33 37.43
N GLY A 121 10.44 -16.25 36.54
CA GLY A 121 10.33 -17.68 36.81
C GLY A 121 9.08 -18.09 37.61
N CYS A 122 8.07 -17.23 37.71
CA CYS A 122 6.78 -17.61 38.30
C CYS A 122 6.04 -18.68 37.45
N ASN A 123 6.33 -18.72 36.14
CA ASN A 123 5.76 -19.60 35.14
C ASN A 123 4.23 -19.53 35.08
N HIS A 124 3.62 -18.37 35.41
CA HIS A 124 2.17 -18.23 35.44
C HIS A 124 1.53 -18.46 34.06
N PHE A 125 2.08 -17.89 32.99
CA PHE A 125 1.55 -18.03 31.63
C PHE A 125 1.57 -19.49 31.16
N GLN A 126 2.68 -20.19 31.42
CA GLN A 126 2.81 -21.62 31.14
C GLN A 126 1.79 -22.45 31.95
N LYS A 127 1.68 -22.20 33.27
CA LYS A 127 0.73 -22.91 34.15
C LYS A 127 -0.73 -22.72 33.73
N VAL A 128 -1.08 -21.54 33.22
CA VAL A 128 -2.43 -21.29 32.68
C VAL A 128 -2.70 -22.18 31.47
N ASN A 129 -1.77 -22.22 30.51
CA ASN A 129 -1.93 -23.07 29.31
C ASN A 129 -1.93 -24.56 29.66
N GLU A 130 -1.05 -25.01 30.56
CA GLU A 130 -1.06 -26.40 31.06
C GLU A 130 -2.40 -26.77 31.71
N LEU A 131 -3.00 -25.86 32.48
CA LEU A 131 -4.30 -26.07 33.09
C LEU A 131 -5.41 -26.14 32.03
N PHE A 132 -5.40 -25.26 31.03
CA PHE A 132 -6.40 -25.26 29.97
C PHE A 132 -6.28 -26.52 29.10
N ALA A 133 -5.06 -26.90 28.74
CA ALA A 133 -4.78 -28.15 28.05
C ALA A 133 -5.26 -29.37 28.84
N SER A 134 -5.04 -29.41 30.17
CA SER A 134 -5.52 -30.50 31.03
C SER A 134 -7.06 -30.62 31.09
N ARG A 135 -7.78 -29.55 30.73
CA ARG A 135 -9.25 -29.50 30.66
C ARG A 135 -9.80 -29.68 29.24
N GLY A 136 -8.94 -29.78 28.23
CA GLY A 136 -9.34 -29.78 26.83
C GLY A 136 -9.83 -28.42 26.31
N GLU A 137 -9.46 -27.33 26.99
CA GLU A 137 -9.75 -25.96 26.57
C GLU A 137 -8.65 -25.40 25.66
N ALA A 138 -8.98 -24.43 24.81
CA ALA A 138 -8.00 -23.80 23.93
C ALA A 138 -6.97 -23.00 24.75
N GLU A 139 -5.67 -23.24 24.51
CA GLU A 139 -4.59 -22.48 25.12
C GLU A 139 -4.58 -21.01 24.69
N ILE A 140 -4.08 -20.13 25.56
CA ILE A 140 -3.94 -18.72 25.24
C ILE A 140 -2.62 -18.51 24.49
N ASN A 141 -2.70 -17.87 23.34
CA ASN A 141 -1.55 -17.36 22.62
C ASN A 141 -1.07 -16.06 23.25
N TRP A 142 0.00 -16.16 24.05
CA TRP A 142 0.61 -15.01 24.72
C TRP A 142 1.49 -14.15 23.80
N GLN A 143 1.79 -14.60 22.58
CA GLN A 143 2.55 -13.83 21.60
C GLN A 143 1.73 -12.64 21.10
N LEU A 144 2.31 -11.44 21.13
CA LEU A 144 1.67 -10.26 20.55
C LEU A 144 1.81 -10.27 19.01
N PRO A 145 0.77 -9.84 18.26
CA PRO A 145 0.80 -9.81 16.80
C PRO A 145 1.97 -8.99 16.26
N GLN A 146 2.81 -9.57 15.39
CA GLN A 146 4.02 -8.92 14.87
C GLN A 146 3.75 -7.96 13.72
N SER A 147 2.63 -8.13 13.01
CA SER A 147 2.12 -7.17 12.02
C SER A 147 1.34 -6.07 12.72
N VAL A 148 1.46 -4.84 12.22
CA VAL A 148 0.55 -3.76 12.59
C VAL A 148 -0.79 -4.02 11.91
N GLN A 149 -1.50 -5.04 12.37
CA GLN A 149 -2.95 -4.97 12.29
C GLN A 149 -3.35 -3.91 13.29
N VAL A 150 -3.79 -2.76 12.76
CA VAL A 150 -4.49 -1.75 13.54
C VAL A 150 -5.62 -2.48 14.26
N VAL A 151 -5.46 -2.70 15.56
CA VAL A 151 -6.51 -3.31 16.39
C VAL A 151 -7.59 -2.25 16.55
N LEU A 152 -8.48 -2.27 15.57
CA LEU A 152 -9.61 -1.39 15.38
C LEU A 152 -10.78 -1.93 16.24
N HIS A 153 -10.53 -2.18 17.52
CA HIS A 153 -11.50 -2.82 18.43
C HIS A 153 -12.24 -1.83 19.35
N MET A 154 -12.01 -0.51 19.22
CA MET A 154 -12.86 0.49 19.89
C MET A 154 -14.27 0.62 19.28
N PHE A 155 -14.51 -0.05 18.15
CA PHE A 155 -15.85 -0.27 17.60
C PHE A 155 -16.03 -1.76 17.34
N ALA A 156 -15.98 -2.58 18.40
CA ALA A 156 -16.57 -3.90 18.31
C ALA A 156 -18.00 -3.72 17.76
N PRO A 157 -18.42 -4.46 16.72
CA PRO A 157 -19.81 -4.43 16.31
C PRO A 157 -20.61 -4.81 17.54
N LEU A 158 -21.57 -3.96 17.92
CA LEU A 158 -22.70 -4.43 18.70
C LEU A 158 -23.21 -5.64 17.92
N ARG A 159 -22.93 -6.85 18.39
CA ARG A 159 -23.66 -8.04 17.96
C ARG A 159 -25.06 -7.86 18.51
N HIS A 160 -25.87 -7.12 17.76
CA HIS A 160 -27.31 -7.13 17.87
C HIS A 160 -27.85 -7.20 16.45
N GLU A 161 -28.43 -8.37 16.19
CA GLU A 161 -29.40 -8.69 15.15
C GLU A 161 -28.90 -8.66 13.70
N GLU A 162 -28.74 -9.88 13.19
CA GLU A 162 -28.72 -10.20 11.77
C GLU A 162 -29.80 -9.41 11.01
N ASP A 163 -29.43 -8.87 9.84
CA ASP A 163 -30.32 -8.47 8.75
C ASP A 163 -31.45 -7.46 9.03
N SER A 164 -31.13 -6.29 9.60
CA SER A 164 -32.11 -5.17 9.66
C SER A 164 -31.68 -3.88 8.96
N ASN A 165 -30.49 -3.80 8.36
CA ASN A 165 -30.10 -2.66 7.52
C ASN A 165 -29.71 -3.15 6.12
N PRO A 166 -30.48 -2.84 5.05
CA PRO A 166 -30.18 -3.32 3.71
C PRO A 166 -28.82 -2.76 3.26
N SER A 167 -27.85 -3.66 3.07
CA SER A 167 -26.56 -3.28 2.50
C SER A 167 -26.78 -2.75 1.09
N LEU A 168 -26.64 -1.43 0.92
CA LEU A 168 -26.76 -0.73 -0.36
C LEU A 168 -25.69 -1.17 -1.39
N ALA A 169 -24.71 -1.98 -1.00
CA ALA A 169 -23.81 -2.66 -1.93
C ALA A 169 -24.52 -3.74 -2.74
N LEU A 170 -25.49 -4.43 -2.15
CA LEU A 170 -26.31 -5.44 -2.80
C LEU A 170 -27.62 -4.80 -3.23
N VAL A 171 -27.80 -4.71 -4.54
CA VAL A 171 -28.93 -4.03 -5.15
C VAL A 171 -29.67 -4.95 -6.10
N GLU A 172 -30.92 -4.62 -6.33
CA GLU A 172 -31.75 -5.25 -7.34
C GLU A 172 -31.99 -4.22 -8.46
N VAL A 173 -31.82 -4.63 -9.72
CA VAL A 173 -31.85 -3.71 -10.87
C VAL A 173 -32.84 -4.13 -11.95
N ARG A 174 -33.57 -3.17 -12.52
CA ARG A 174 -34.46 -3.35 -13.67
C ARG A 174 -33.75 -3.05 -14.99
N LYS A 175 -34.02 -3.85 -16.02
CA LYS A 175 -33.50 -3.66 -17.38
C LYS A 175 -34.45 -2.76 -18.20
N GLY A 176 -34.60 -1.49 -17.81
CA GLY A 176 -35.42 -0.50 -18.51
C GLY A 176 -36.94 -0.77 -18.50
N GLU A 177 -37.71 0.15 -19.10
CA GLU A 177 -39.19 0.15 -19.07
C GLU A 177 -39.82 -1.12 -19.68
N ALA A 178 -39.22 -1.70 -20.72
CA ALA A 178 -39.71 -2.92 -21.38
C ALA A 178 -39.49 -4.21 -20.55
N SER A 179 -38.73 -4.16 -19.45
CA SER A 179 -38.43 -5.30 -18.57
C SER A 179 -38.97 -5.10 -17.15
N ALA A 180 -40.00 -4.24 -16.99
CA ALA A 180 -40.60 -3.83 -15.72
C ALA A 180 -41.03 -4.97 -14.77
N ALA A 181 -41.21 -6.18 -15.29
CA ALA A 181 -41.63 -7.35 -14.54
C ALA A 181 -40.51 -8.07 -13.76
N ARG A 182 -39.22 -7.70 -13.94
CA ARG A 182 -38.10 -8.41 -13.29
C ARG A 182 -37.03 -7.52 -12.69
N TRP A 183 -36.56 -7.94 -11.52
CA TRP A 183 -35.43 -7.37 -10.79
C TRP A 183 -34.26 -8.35 -10.80
N TYR A 184 -33.06 -7.91 -11.15
CA TYR A 184 -31.85 -8.74 -11.23
C TYR A 184 -30.90 -8.43 -10.07
N ASP A 185 -30.32 -9.47 -9.47
CA ASP A 185 -29.34 -9.32 -8.40
C ASP A 185 -28.03 -8.72 -8.96
N ALA A 186 -27.59 -7.61 -8.37
CA ALA A 186 -26.40 -6.87 -8.77
C ALA A 186 -25.68 -6.24 -7.57
N VAL A 187 -24.46 -5.77 -7.84
CA VAL A 187 -23.62 -5.05 -6.89
C VAL A 187 -23.46 -3.61 -7.36
N LEU A 188 -23.75 -2.64 -6.50
CA LEU A 188 -23.51 -1.23 -6.75
C LEU A 188 -22.01 -0.93 -6.68
N LYS A 189 -21.47 -0.29 -7.71
CA LYS A 189 -20.04 0.03 -7.86
C LYS A 189 -19.74 1.51 -7.83
N ASP A 190 -20.58 2.34 -8.43
CA ASP A 190 -20.44 3.80 -8.40
C ASP A 190 -21.80 4.48 -8.61
N ILE A 191 -21.88 5.78 -8.32
CA ILE A 191 -23.02 6.63 -8.67
C ILE A 191 -22.51 7.92 -9.31
N ASN A 192 -23.02 8.25 -10.48
CA ASN A 192 -22.75 9.47 -11.23
C ASN A 192 -24.05 10.24 -11.42
N SER A 193 -24.28 11.29 -10.64
CA SER A 193 -25.52 12.09 -10.73
C SER A 193 -26.78 11.20 -10.64
N ASP A 194 -27.55 11.05 -11.72
CA ASP A 194 -28.77 10.25 -11.81
C ASP A 194 -28.53 8.78 -12.18
N ARG A 195 -27.28 8.36 -12.37
CA ARG A 195 -26.91 7.04 -12.86
C ARG A 195 -26.13 6.23 -11.83
N ALA A 196 -26.41 4.94 -11.76
CA ALA A 196 -25.71 3.95 -10.94
C ALA A 196 -24.89 3.02 -11.85
N VAL A 197 -23.61 2.84 -11.51
CA VAL A 197 -22.74 1.84 -12.14
C VAL A 197 -22.88 0.55 -11.35
N ILE A 198 -23.28 -0.52 -12.02
CA ILE A 198 -23.54 -1.82 -11.40
C ILE A 198 -22.78 -2.95 -12.09
N SER A 199 -22.50 -4.01 -11.34
CA SER A 199 -22.03 -5.29 -11.86
C SER A 199 -22.98 -6.40 -11.44
N PHE A 200 -23.38 -7.26 -12.36
CA PHE A 200 -24.31 -8.35 -12.05
C PHE A 200 -23.62 -9.45 -11.23
N GLU A 201 -24.38 -10.10 -10.36
CA GLU A 201 -23.88 -11.21 -9.54
C GLU A 201 -23.31 -12.33 -10.44
N GLY A 202 -22.16 -12.87 -10.08
CA GLY A 202 -21.46 -13.90 -10.85
C GLY A 202 -20.86 -13.45 -12.18
N GLY A 203 -20.93 -12.16 -12.52
CA GLY A 203 -20.35 -11.63 -13.78
C GLY A 203 -21.06 -12.13 -15.05
N VAL A 204 -22.25 -12.73 -14.92
CA VAL A 204 -23.00 -13.35 -16.03
C VAL A 204 -23.28 -12.34 -17.15
N TRP A 205 -23.58 -11.10 -16.78
CA TRP A 205 -23.70 -9.98 -17.71
C TRP A 205 -22.61 -8.94 -17.42
N PRO A 206 -22.12 -8.23 -18.45
CA PRO A 206 -21.17 -7.15 -18.25
C PRO A 206 -21.79 -6.07 -17.35
N GLY A 207 -20.94 -5.46 -16.52
CA GLY A 207 -21.31 -4.29 -15.75
C GLY A 207 -21.78 -3.17 -16.67
N ARG A 208 -22.72 -2.37 -16.20
CA ARG A 208 -23.31 -1.29 -16.99
C ARG A 208 -23.76 -0.14 -16.10
N GLU A 209 -23.99 1.00 -16.73
CA GLU A 209 -24.61 2.15 -16.11
C GLU A 209 -26.13 2.10 -16.31
N VAL A 210 -26.89 2.31 -15.23
CA VAL A 210 -28.36 2.29 -15.22
C VAL A 210 -28.90 3.53 -14.50
N PRO A 211 -30.10 4.02 -14.84
CA PRO A 211 -30.77 5.04 -14.03
C PRO A 211 -30.94 4.61 -12.57
N CYS A 212 -30.77 5.52 -11.60
CA CYS A 212 -30.93 5.21 -10.18
C CYS A 212 -32.36 4.78 -9.81
N ASP A 213 -33.37 5.29 -10.53
CA ASP A 213 -34.78 4.88 -10.37
C ASP A 213 -35.03 3.39 -10.69
N SER A 214 -34.10 2.76 -11.41
CA SER A 214 -34.15 1.38 -11.85
C SER A 214 -33.38 0.47 -10.89
N VAL A 215 -32.85 1.01 -9.79
CA VAL A 215 -32.06 0.29 -8.79
C VAL A 215 -32.77 0.42 -7.45
N ARG A 216 -32.90 -0.68 -6.70
CA ARG A 216 -33.39 -0.65 -5.31
C ARG A 216 -32.47 -1.42 -4.38
N PRO A 217 -32.42 -1.09 -3.08
CA PRO A 217 -31.74 -1.92 -2.09
C PRO A 217 -32.32 -3.33 -2.07
N ARG A 218 -31.47 -4.34 -1.93
CA ARG A 218 -31.94 -5.71 -1.72
C ARG A 218 -32.76 -5.77 -0.42
N PRO A 219 -33.98 -6.33 -0.43
CA PRO A 219 -34.74 -6.52 0.80
C PRO A 219 -33.97 -7.37 1.81
N PRO A 220 -34.10 -7.12 3.12
CA PRO A 220 -33.58 -8.01 4.15
C PRO A 220 -34.11 -9.43 3.93
N ARG A 221 -33.30 -10.46 4.20
CA ARG A 221 -33.83 -11.83 4.22
C ARG A 221 -34.81 -11.91 5.39
N GLU A 222 -36.06 -12.30 5.12
CA GLU A 222 -37.00 -12.59 6.19
C GLU A 222 -36.43 -13.71 7.07
N VAL A 223 -36.39 -13.47 8.38
CA VAL A 223 -35.87 -14.40 9.38
C VAL A 223 -36.59 -15.74 9.23
N ALA A 224 -35.84 -16.83 9.10
CA ALA A 224 -36.36 -18.18 9.07
C ALA A 224 -37.22 -18.44 10.32
N GLY A 225 -38.54 -18.32 10.18
CA GLY A 225 -39.50 -18.40 11.29
C GLY A 225 -40.78 -17.57 11.09
N ALA A 226 -40.75 -16.51 10.29
CA ALA A 226 -41.96 -15.81 9.87
C ALA A 226 -42.61 -16.55 8.69
N GLN A 227 -43.47 -17.53 8.97
CA GLN A 227 -44.29 -18.13 7.91
C GLN A 227 -45.30 -17.09 7.41
N VAL A 228 -44.95 -16.36 6.36
CA VAL A 228 -45.93 -15.55 5.63
C VAL A 228 -46.90 -16.51 4.95
N ALA A 229 -48.16 -16.51 5.38
CA ALA A 229 -49.21 -17.30 4.74
C ALA A 229 -49.59 -16.66 3.39
N PHE A 230 -49.14 -17.25 2.30
CA PHE A 230 -49.50 -16.83 0.95
C PHE A 230 -50.92 -17.33 0.60
N GLN A 231 -51.86 -16.40 0.41
CA GLN A 231 -53.24 -16.72 0.01
C GLN A 231 -53.41 -16.62 -1.52
N PRO A 232 -54.35 -17.38 -2.11
CA PRO A 232 -54.73 -17.23 -3.51
C PRO A 232 -54.99 -15.77 -3.89
N GLY A 233 -54.46 -15.34 -5.04
CA GLY A 233 -54.55 -13.96 -5.53
C GLY A 233 -53.57 -12.97 -4.89
N ASN A 234 -52.76 -13.34 -3.88
CA ASN A 234 -51.73 -12.45 -3.35
C ASN A 234 -50.62 -12.22 -4.39
N ALA A 235 -50.23 -10.96 -4.56
CA ALA A 235 -49.05 -10.60 -5.35
C ALA A 235 -47.77 -11.00 -4.60
N VAL A 236 -46.85 -11.65 -5.30
CA VAL A 236 -45.59 -12.17 -4.77
C VAL A 236 -44.45 -11.93 -5.75
N GLU A 237 -43.23 -11.98 -5.27
CA GLU A 237 -42.02 -12.04 -6.10
C GLU A 237 -41.44 -13.45 -6.06
N VAL A 238 -41.19 -14.02 -7.25
CA VAL A 238 -40.69 -15.38 -7.43
C VAL A 238 -39.24 -15.34 -7.88
N ARG A 239 -38.39 -16.12 -7.20
CA ARG A 239 -36.96 -16.22 -7.48
C ARG A 239 -36.70 -17.14 -8.67
N PHE A 240 -35.87 -16.67 -9.59
CA PHE A 240 -35.25 -17.46 -10.64
C PHE A 240 -33.75 -17.53 -10.37
N ALA A 241 -33.21 -18.75 -10.29
CA ALA A 241 -31.79 -18.97 -10.10
C ALA A 241 -30.97 -18.43 -11.28
N ALA A 242 -29.71 -18.09 -11.01
CA ALA A 242 -28.78 -17.71 -12.06
C ALA A 242 -28.56 -18.86 -13.05
N SER A 243 -28.41 -18.53 -14.33
CA SER A 243 -28.01 -19.43 -15.40
C SER A 243 -26.80 -18.85 -16.14
N GLU A 244 -26.20 -19.63 -17.04
CA GLU A 244 -25.11 -19.15 -17.90
C GLU A 244 -25.50 -17.93 -18.77
N GLN A 245 -26.81 -17.73 -19.00
CA GLN A 245 -27.32 -16.67 -19.87
C GLN A 245 -27.93 -15.50 -19.09
N SER A 246 -28.23 -15.64 -17.80
CA SER A 246 -28.92 -14.61 -17.01
C SER A 246 -28.58 -14.68 -15.52
N PRO A 247 -28.32 -13.53 -14.87
CA PRO A 247 -28.16 -13.46 -13.41
C PRO A 247 -29.42 -13.93 -12.67
N ALA A 248 -29.27 -14.21 -11.37
CA ALA A 248 -30.41 -14.45 -10.50
C ALA A 248 -31.39 -13.27 -10.55
N SER A 249 -32.68 -13.56 -10.53
CA SER A 249 -33.72 -12.53 -10.66
C SER A 249 -34.98 -12.84 -9.88
N TRP A 250 -35.79 -11.81 -9.68
CA TRP A 250 -37.10 -11.85 -9.06
C TRP A 250 -38.13 -11.35 -10.05
N ALA A 251 -39.17 -12.14 -10.29
CA ALA A 251 -40.28 -11.76 -11.16
C ALA A 251 -41.56 -11.54 -10.37
N LEU A 252 -42.36 -10.57 -10.78
CA LEU A 252 -43.69 -10.37 -10.23
C LEU A 252 -44.64 -11.49 -10.67
N GLY A 253 -45.44 -11.99 -9.74
CA GLY A 253 -46.48 -12.97 -9.99
C GLY A 253 -47.59 -12.90 -8.95
N HIS A 254 -48.58 -13.77 -9.10
CA HIS A 254 -49.68 -13.92 -8.15
C HIS A 254 -49.91 -15.39 -7.82
N VAL A 255 -50.25 -15.67 -6.57
CA VAL A 255 -50.59 -17.02 -6.11
C VAL A 255 -51.83 -17.50 -6.88
N ALA A 256 -51.74 -18.68 -7.51
CA ALA A 256 -52.83 -19.20 -8.32
C ALA A 256 -54.10 -19.48 -7.49
N ASP A 257 -55.28 -19.30 -8.09
CA ASP A 257 -56.57 -19.60 -7.42
C ASP A 257 -56.71 -21.08 -7.00
N SER A 258 -56.01 -21.96 -7.72
CA SER A 258 -55.94 -23.40 -7.45
C SER A 258 -54.82 -23.81 -6.50
N ALA A 259 -54.17 -22.86 -5.78
CA ALA A 259 -52.97 -23.08 -4.99
C ALA A 259 -53.06 -24.29 -4.05
N LEU A 260 -52.57 -25.43 -4.53
CA LEU A 260 -52.35 -26.63 -3.74
C LEU A 260 -51.02 -26.46 -3.01
N SER A 261 -51.06 -25.97 -1.76
CA SER A 261 -49.90 -26.09 -0.87
C SER A 261 -49.72 -27.56 -0.53
N ARG A 262 -48.79 -28.23 -1.22
CA ARG A 262 -48.37 -29.59 -0.93
C ARG A 262 -46.86 -29.57 -0.68
N GLU A 263 -46.44 -30.15 0.45
CA GLU A 263 -45.03 -30.45 0.75
C GLU A 263 -44.05 -29.30 0.44
N GLY A 264 -44.32 -28.10 0.97
CA GLY A 264 -43.39 -26.97 0.88
C GLY A 264 -43.36 -26.23 -0.47
N HIS A 265 -44.29 -26.53 -1.38
CA HIS A 265 -44.40 -25.86 -2.68
C HIS A 265 -45.70 -25.07 -2.82
N ILE A 266 -45.68 -24.04 -3.68
CA ILE A 266 -46.81 -23.18 -4.01
C ILE A 266 -46.87 -22.91 -5.53
N ALA A 267 -48.08 -22.91 -6.09
CA ALA A 267 -48.30 -22.57 -7.48
C ALA A 267 -48.43 -21.05 -7.63
N VAL A 268 -47.58 -20.44 -8.46
CA VAL A 268 -47.58 -19.01 -8.74
C VAL A 268 -47.67 -18.79 -10.25
N ILE A 269 -48.54 -17.87 -10.64
CA ILE A 269 -48.68 -17.41 -12.01
C ILE A 269 -47.73 -16.23 -12.20
N VAL A 270 -46.68 -16.42 -13.00
CA VAL A 270 -45.64 -15.40 -13.23
C VAL A 270 -45.97 -14.61 -14.50
N GLU A 271 -45.86 -13.28 -14.41
CA GLU A 271 -46.10 -12.40 -15.56
C GLU A 271 -44.98 -12.53 -16.60
N SER A 272 -45.36 -12.66 -17.88
CA SER A 272 -44.41 -12.85 -18.99
C SER A 272 -43.96 -11.54 -19.60
N GLN A 273 -42.66 -11.47 -19.96
CA GLN A 273 -42.02 -10.29 -20.54
C GLN A 273 -42.47 -9.91 -21.95
N LYS A 274 -43.18 -10.81 -22.67
CA LYS A 274 -43.48 -10.62 -24.10
C LYS A 274 -44.96 -10.36 -24.40
N SER A 275 -45.86 -10.62 -23.46
CA SER A 275 -47.30 -10.37 -23.58
C SER A 275 -48.02 -10.68 -22.27
N ALA A 276 -48.95 -9.82 -21.85
CA ALA A 276 -49.88 -10.07 -20.74
C ALA A 276 -50.76 -11.33 -20.96
N SER A 277 -50.90 -11.79 -22.22
CA SER A 277 -51.70 -12.96 -22.59
C SER A 277 -50.99 -14.32 -22.49
N LYS A 278 -49.71 -14.36 -22.07
CA LYS A 278 -48.94 -15.60 -21.84
C LYS A 278 -48.46 -15.69 -20.39
N ALA A 279 -49.39 -15.65 -19.45
CA ALA A 279 -49.10 -16.02 -18.07
C ALA A 279 -48.66 -17.49 -18.02
N GLN A 280 -47.62 -17.78 -17.25
CA GLN A 280 -47.11 -19.13 -17.08
C GLN A 280 -47.33 -19.59 -15.65
N ASP A 281 -47.98 -20.73 -15.48
CA ASP A 281 -48.12 -21.41 -14.20
C ASP A 281 -46.78 -22.06 -13.85
N VAL A 282 -46.20 -21.65 -12.72
CA VAL A 282 -44.92 -22.19 -12.22
C VAL A 282 -45.14 -22.71 -10.80
N LEU A 283 -44.83 -23.98 -10.60
CA LEU A 283 -44.75 -24.57 -9.27
C LEU A 283 -43.37 -24.25 -8.68
N VAL A 284 -43.35 -23.56 -7.55
CA VAL A 284 -42.12 -23.10 -6.89
C VAL A 284 -42.09 -23.50 -5.43
N SER A 285 -40.89 -23.72 -4.90
CA SER A 285 -40.70 -23.96 -3.47
C SER A 285 -40.95 -22.67 -2.67
N LEU A 286 -41.43 -22.80 -1.42
CA LEU A 286 -41.76 -21.66 -0.56
C LEU A 286 -40.56 -20.76 -0.25
N ASP A 287 -39.33 -21.28 -0.28
CA ASP A 287 -38.08 -20.51 -0.11
C ASP A 287 -37.72 -19.65 -1.34
N ALA A 288 -38.34 -19.92 -2.48
CA ALA A 288 -38.19 -19.17 -3.72
C ALA A 288 -39.28 -18.11 -3.92
N VAL A 289 -40.15 -17.88 -2.93
CA VAL A 289 -41.24 -16.90 -2.99
C VAL A 289 -41.12 -15.91 -1.83
N ARG A 290 -41.36 -14.63 -2.10
CA ARG A 290 -41.42 -13.59 -1.08
C ARG A 290 -42.56 -12.61 -1.32
N PRO A 291 -43.01 -11.86 -0.30
CA PRO A 291 -43.89 -10.71 -0.51
C PRO A 291 -43.25 -9.70 -1.46
N VAL A 292 -44.08 -8.96 -2.21
CA VAL A 292 -43.57 -7.89 -3.09
C VAL A 292 -42.80 -6.86 -2.27
N SER A 293 -41.54 -6.64 -2.64
CA SER A 293 -40.67 -5.71 -1.95
C SER A 293 -41.20 -4.27 -2.01
N ARG A 294 -41.21 -3.61 -0.85
CA ARG A 294 -41.59 -2.20 -0.68
C ARG A 294 -40.38 -1.26 -0.61
N GLN A 295 -39.18 -1.77 -0.87
CA GLN A 295 -37.97 -0.95 -0.86
C GLN A 295 -38.06 0.12 -1.98
N PRO A 296 -37.87 1.41 -1.67
CA PRO A 296 -37.90 2.46 -2.68
C PRO A 296 -36.70 2.32 -3.63
N ALA A 297 -36.84 2.87 -4.84
CA ALA A 297 -35.70 3.01 -5.73
C ALA A 297 -34.64 3.95 -5.12
N LEU A 298 -33.38 3.82 -5.57
CA LEU A 298 -32.31 4.71 -5.15
C LEU A 298 -32.64 6.14 -5.59
N ASP A 299 -32.71 7.05 -4.63
CA ASP A 299 -32.80 8.47 -4.90
C ASP A 299 -31.41 9.10 -4.83
N PRO A 300 -30.87 9.60 -5.96
CA PRO A 300 -29.57 10.25 -6.02
C PRO A 300 -29.39 11.40 -5.02
N LEU A 301 -30.47 12.12 -4.68
CA LEU A 301 -30.40 13.27 -3.77
C LEU A 301 -30.03 12.85 -2.34
N PHE A 302 -30.30 11.59 -1.98
CA PHE A 302 -29.98 11.04 -0.67
C PHE A 302 -28.66 10.27 -0.66
N LEU A 303 -28.00 10.11 -1.80
CA LEU A 303 -26.73 9.40 -1.96
C LEU A 303 -25.60 10.41 -2.20
N ALA A 304 -24.70 10.52 -1.24
CA ALA A 304 -23.48 11.30 -1.36
C ALA A 304 -22.34 10.42 -1.87
N ARG A 305 -21.67 10.90 -2.92
CA ARG A 305 -20.36 10.42 -3.38
C ARG A 305 -19.28 11.36 -2.88
N ARG A 306 -18.27 10.83 -2.19
CA ARG A 306 -17.08 11.59 -1.77
C ARG A 306 -15.82 10.85 -2.18
N ALA A 307 -14.86 11.58 -2.75
CA ALA A 307 -13.52 11.08 -2.99
C ALA A 307 -12.58 11.68 -1.94
N VAL A 308 -11.88 10.83 -1.21
CA VAL A 308 -10.86 11.22 -0.24
C VAL A 308 -9.50 10.99 -0.87
N PRO A 309 -8.72 12.05 -1.16
CA PRO A 309 -7.39 11.90 -1.75
C PRO A 309 -6.44 11.24 -0.76
N ILE A 310 -5.55 10.41 -1.29
CA ILE A 310 -4.53 9.67 -0.53
C ILE A 310 -3.15 10.17 -0.97
N ASP A 311 -2.29 10.45 0.01
CA ASP A 311 -0.91 10.87 -0.25
C ASP A 311 -0.12 9.75 -0.92
N GLU A 312 0.86 10.15 -1.75
CA GLU A 312 1.67 9.26 -2.58
C GLU A 312 2.36 8.14 -1.79
N ASP A 313 2.88 8.45 -0.59
CA ASP A 313 3.49 7.47 0.31
C ASP A 313 2.58 6.26 0.62
N LEU A 314 1.25 6.48 0.62
CA LEU A 314 0.24 5.48 0.96
C LEU A 314 -0.42 4.81 -0.26
N HIS A 315 -0.03 5.14 -1.49
CA HIS A 315 -0.60 4.51 -2.69
C HIS A 315 -0.36 3.01 -2.71
N GLY A 316 0.85 2.58 -2.34
CA GLY A 316 1.19 1.15 -2.21
C GLY A 316 0.35 0.43 -1.14
N TRP A 317 -0.06 1.14 -0.09
CA TRP A 317 -0.92 0.59 0.96
C TRP A 317 -2.34 0.28 0.46
N LEU A 318 -2.91 1.08 -0.45
CA LEU A 318 -4.29 0.90 -0.94
C LEU A 318 -4.54 -0.48 -1.59
N SER A 319 -3.51 -1.08 -2.18
CA SER A 319 -3.58 -2.40 -2.80
C SER A 319 -3.42 -3.56 -1.80
N THR A 320 -3.15 -3.27 -0.52
CA THR A 320 -2.93 -4.29 0.51
C THR A 320 -4.25 -4.86 1.07
N PRO A 321 -4.24 -6.11 1.58
CA PRO A 321 -5.37 -6.66 2.32
C PRO A 321 -5.75 -5.84 3.55
N ASP A 322 -4.78 -5.17 4.19
CA ASP A 322 -5.00 -4.33 5.37
C ASP A 322 -5.82 -3.09 5.02
N ALA A 323 -5.54 -2.43 3.89
CA ALA A 323 -6.37 -1.34 3.39
C ALA A 323 -7.81 -1.80 3.11
N ARG A 324 -7.98 -2.98 2.50
CA ARG A 324 -9.32 -3.55 2.27
C ARG A 324 -10.07 -3.79 3.58
N GLY A 325 -9.40 -4.33 4.60
CA GLY A 325 -9.97 -4.53 5.94
C GLY A 325 -10.37 -3.21 6.60
N CYS A 326 -9.52 -2.19 6.52
CA CYS A 326 -9.83 -0.85 7.03
C CYS A 326 -11.07 -0.25 6.34
N LEU A 327 -11.11 -0.26 5.01
CA LEU A 327 -12.22 0.31 4.24
C LEU A 327 -13.53 -0.42 4.52
N GLU A 328 -13.49 -1.74 4.63
CA GLU A 328 -14.64 -2.56 5.02
C GLU A 328 -15.14 -2.19 6.43
N GLN A 329 -14.22 -1.91 7.35
CA GLN A 329 -14.58 -1.51 8.69
C GLN A 329 -15.13 -0.08 8.77
N VAL A 330 -14.52 0.87 8.06
CA VAL A 330 -15.06 2.23 7.91
C VAL A 330 -16.48 2.12 7.37
N ARG A 331 -16.70 1.26 6.36
CA ARG A 331 -18.02 1.00 5.78
C ARG A 331 -19.01 0.50 6.82
N SER A 332 -18.64 -0.53 7.56
CA SER A 332 -19.47 -1.17 8.58
C SER A 332 -19.86 -0.20 9.71
N VAL A 333 -18.90 0.56 10.24
CA VAL A 333 -19.12 1.47 11.38
C VAL A 333 -19.96 2.68 10.99
N THR A 334 -19.81 3.20 9.77
CA THR A 334 -20.55 4.40 9.33
C THR A 334 -21.88 4.08 8.68
N GLY A 335 -22.14 2.81 8.34
CA GLY A 335 -23.27 2.41 7.51
C GLY A 335 -23.16 2.93 6.07
N LEU A 336 -21.93 3.04 5.54
CA LEU A 336 -21.75 3.36 4.12
C LEU A 336 -22.20 2.19 3.25
N SER A 337 -22.64 2.51 2.05
CA SER A 337 -22.94 1.54 0.99
C SER A 337 -21.65 0.95 0.42
N LEU A 338 -20.67 1.82 0.15
CA LEU A 338 -19.42 1.46 -0.50
C LEU A 338 -18.27 2.31 0.05
N ALA A 339 -17.12 1.67 0.24
CA ALA A 339 -15.84 2.31 0.48
C ALA A 339 -14.80 1.51 -0.31
N VAL A 340 -14.28 2.08 -1.40
CA VAL A 340 -13.34 1.37 -2.29
C VAL A 340 -12.19 2.28 -2.72
N PRO A 341 -10.99 1.74 -2.93
CA PRO A 341 -9.93 2.45 -3.61
C PRO A 341 -10.38 2.84 -5.03
N GLY A 342 -9.94 3.99 -5.51
CA GLY A 342 -10.25 4.47 -6.84
C GLY A 342 -9.24 5.50 -7.34
N VAL A 343 -9.47 5.95 -8.57
CA VAL A 343 -8.73 7.06 -9.18
C VAL A 343 -9.68 8.25 -9.30
N VAL A 344 -9.32 9.41 -8.76
CA VAL A 344 -10.11 10.64 -8.95
C VAL A 344 -9.89 11.15 -10.37
N ALA A 345 -10.77 10.77 -11.28
CA ALA A 345 -10.90 11.52 -12.53
C ALA A 345 -11.50 12.91 -12.23
N PRO A 346 -11.05 14.00 -12.86
CA PRO A 346 -11.67 15.31 -12.70
C PRO A 346 -13.15 15.26 -13.12
N GLY A 347 -14.06 15.48 -12.16
CA GLY A 347 -15.52 15.48 -12.35
C GLY A 347 -16.25 14.24 -11.78
N LEU A 348 -17.55 14.12 -12.05
CA LEU A 348 -18.40 12.96 -11.71
C LEU A 348 -18.19 11.79 -12.70
N ALA A 349 -16.95 11.56 -13.12
CA ALA A 349 -16.62 10.48 -14.04
C ALA A 349 -16.61 9.13 -13.29
N PRO A 350 -17.00 8.03 -13.97
CA PRO A 350 -17.08 6.70 -13.36
C PRO A 350 -15.70 6.23 -12.86
N LEU A 351 -15.72 5.54 -11.72
CA LEU A 351 -14.57 4.83 -11.16
C LEU A 351 -13.85 4.01 -12.25
N ARG A 352 -12.59 4.34 -12.51
CA ARG A 352 -11.70 3.51 -13.32
C ARG A 352 -11.01 2.52 -12.40
N ASN A 353 -11.20 1.23 -12.66
CA ASN A 353 -10.43 0.14 -12.04
C ASN A 353 -9.05 0.05 -12.70
N ASP A 354 -8.27 1.13 -12.64
CA ASP A 354 -6.85 1.05 -12.99
C ASP A 354 -6.08 0.74 -11.70
N GLU A 355 -5.86 -0.55 -11.44
CA GLU A 355 -5.15 -1.03 -10.25
C GLU A 355 -3.71 -0.49 -10.16
N SER A 356 -3.19 0.09 -11.24
CA SER A 356 -1.83 0.64 -11.30
C SER A 356 -1.68 2.04 -10.71
N LYS A 357 -2.78 2.80 -10.48
CA LYS A 357 -2.73 4.21 -10.04
C LYS A 357 -3.85 4.60 -9.07
N LEU A 358 -3.98 3.88 -7.95
CA LEU A 358 -4.94 4.24 -6.90
C LEU A 358 -4.46 5.48 -6.14
N ASP A 359 -5.18 6.60 -6.27
CA ASP A 359 -4.85 7.90 -5.66
C ASP A 359 -5.86 8.35 -4.59
N SER A 360 -6.97 7.62 -4.45
CA SER A 360 -8.09 8.03 -3.63
C SER A 360 -8.92 6.86 -3.11
N VAL A 361 -9.77 7.18 -2.14
CA VAL A 361 -10.84 6.29 -1.67
C VAL A 361 -12.17 6.94 -1.97
N VAL A 362 -13.04 6.22 -2.66
CA VAL A 362 -14.41 6.64 -2.96
C VAL A 362 -15.37 6.07 -1.93
N LEU A 363 -16.12 6.96 -1.29
CA LEU A 363 -17.12 6.69 -0.27
C LEU A 363 -18.51 6.98 -0.84
N LEU A 364 -19.40 5.98 -0.81
CA LEU A 364 -20.80 6.11 -1.24
C LEU A 364 -21.75 5.74 -0.10
N GLY A 365 -22.70 6.61 0.18
CA GLY A 365 -23.79 6.36 1.13
C GLY A 365 -24.55 7.64 1.41
N ASN A 366 -25.37 7.67 2.44
CA ASN A 366 -26.06 8.93 2.78
C ASN A 366 -25.06 10.02 3.21
N SER A 367 -25.46 11.29 3.10
CA SER A 367 -24.56 12.43 3.36
C SER A 367 -23.94 12.41 4.77
N ALA A 368 -24.70 11.99 5.78
CA ALA A 368 -24.22 11.87 7.16
C ALA A 368 -23.18 10.74 7.33
N ALA A 369 -23.42 9.58 6.72
CA ALA A 369 -22.53 8.43 6.72
C ALA A 369 -21.24 8.73 5.95
N ALA A 370 -21.34 9.36 4.78
CA ALA A 370 -20.18 9.80 3.99
C ALA A 370 -19.31 10.80 4.74
N THR A 371 -19.91 11.75 5.46
CA THR A 371 -19.16 12.72 6.28
C THR A 371 -18.44 12.02 7.43
N LYS A 372 -19.13 11.14 8.17
CA LYS A 372 -18.52 10.38 9.28
C LYS A 372 -17.38 9.49 8.79
N ALA A 373 -17.57 8.83 7.65
CA ALA A 373 -16.59 7.94 7.06
C ALA A 373 -15.34 8.69 6.60
N GLU A 374 -15.50 9.87 5.99
CA GLU A 374 -14.39 10.72 5.62
C GLU A 374 -13.54 11.12 6.85
N MET A 375 -14.19 11.50 7.96
CA MET A 375 -13.47 11.83 9.21
C MET A 375 -12.71 10.63 9.77
N LEU A 376 -13.34 9.47 9.84
CA LEU A 376 -12.71 8.23 10.34
C LEU A 376 -11.55 7.80 9.44
N LEU A 377 -11.72 7.90 8.12
CA LEU A 377 -10.69 7.58 7.16
C LEU A 377 -9.48 8.51 7.30
N LYS A 378 -9.69 9.82 7.48
CA LYS A 378 -8.59 10.77 7.72
C LYS A 378 -7.77 10.42 8.97
N ILE A 379 -8.45 10.03 10.06
CA ILE A 379 -7.78 9.58 11.29
C ILE A 379 -6.97 8.30 11.02
N HIS A 380 -7.54 7.35 10.28
CA HIS A 380 -6.85 6.12 9.95
C HIS A 380 -5.60 6.36 9.09
N LEU A 381 -5.73 7.21 8.06
CA LEU A 381 -4.62 7.57 7.18
C LEU A 381 -3.49 8.26 7.94
N MET A 382 -3.81 9.12 8.91
CA MET A 382 -2.81 9.75 9.77
C MET A 382 -1.97 8.69 10.51
N HIS A 383 -2.62 7.70 11.14
CA HIS A 383 -1.91 6.63 11.84
C HIS A 383 -1.17 5.69 10.89
N GLN A 384 -1.71 5.42 9.71
CA GLN A 384 -1.05 4.59 8.72
C GLN A 384 0.30 5.21 8.28
N ARG A 385 0.38 6.54 8.14
CA ARG A 385 1.66 7.24 7.90
C ARG A 385 2.66 7.04 9.02
N GLU A 386 2.21 7.13 10.28
CA GLU A 386 3.08 6.94 11.44
C GLU A 386 3.65 5.51 11.47
N VAL A 387 2.82 4.54 11.10
CA VAL A 387 3.19 3.12 10.99
C VAL A 387 4.24 2.92 9.91
N GLU A 388 4.03 3.43 8.70
CA GLU A 388 5.04 3.32 7.63
C GLU A 388 6.34 4.05 7.99
N ALA A 389 6.25 5.23 8.60
CA ALA A 389 7.41 5.95 9.10
C ALA A 389 8.14 5.17 10.22
N PHE A 390 7.40 4.43 11.05
CA PHE A 390 7.99 3.52 12.04
C PHE A 390 8.68 2.34 11.37
N HIS A 391 8.06 1.69 10.37
CA HIS A 391 8.67 0.60 9.62
C HIS A 391 9.97 1.06 8.93
N LYS A 392 9.96 2.19 8.23
CA LYS A 392 11.17 2.81 7.63
C LYS A 392 12.27 3.04 8.69
N ARG A 393 11.91 3.60 9.86
CA ARG A 393 12.86 3.82 10.97
C ARG A 393 13.39 2.52 11.59
N ARG A 394 12.52 1.52 11.77
CA ARG A 394 12.87 0.21 12.33
C ARG A 394 13.82 -0.54 11.40
N SER A 395 13.54 -0.57 10.09
CA SER A 395 14.41 -1.21 9.11
C SER A 395 15.79 -0.56 9.10
N ARG A 396 15.87 0.78 9.15
CA ARG A 396 17.15 1.50 9.30
C ARG A 396 17.90 1.10 10.57
N LYS A 397 17.20 1.04 11.72
CA LYS A 397 17.82 0.67 13.00
C LYS A 397 18.26 -0.78 13.05
N LEU A 398 17.49 -1.71 12.46
CA LEU A 398 17.86 -3.11 12.37
C LEU A 398 19.12 -3.29 11.51
N ALA A 399 19.22 -2.60 10.37
CA ALA A 399 20.42 -2.60 9.55
C ALA A 399 21.65 -2.09 10.33
N ILE A 400 21.50 -1.02 11.13
CA ILE A 400 22.57 -0.52 12.00
C ILE A 400 22.92 -1.53 13.11
N LEU A 401 21.92 -2.17 13.72
CA LEU A 401 22.13 -3.15 14.78
C LEU A 401 22.82 -4.41 14.26
N GLU A 402 22.46 -4.85 13.05
CA GLU A 402 23.09 -5.96 12.35
C GLU A 402 24.56 -5.63 12.05
N ASP A 403 24.85 -4.42 11.55
CA ASP A 403 26.21 -3.91 11.35
C ASP A 403 27.02 -3.87 12.67
N LEU A 404 26.45 -3.38 13.77
CA LEU A 404 27.11 -3.32 15.08
C LEU A 404 27.33 -4.70 15.71
N THR A 405 26.35 -5.60 15.60
CA THR A 405 26.43 -6.97 16.14
C THR A 405 27.48 -7.77 15.38
N TYR A 406 27.57 -7.55 14.07
CA TYR A 406 28.60 -8.13 13.22
C TYR A 406 30.00 -7.61 13.60
N LYS A 407 30.17 -6.29 13.76
CA LYS A 407 31.45 -5.67 14.22
C LYS A 407 31.89 -6.17 15.59
N ALA A 408 30.95 -6.46 16.50
CA ALA A 408 31.24 -7.00 17.83
C ALA A 408 31.67 -8.48 17.81
N SER A 409 31.42 -9.22 16.73
CA SER A 409 31.71 -10.66 16.63
C SER A 409 33.16 -10.99 16.26
N GLY A 410 34.01 -9.99 16.00
CA GLY A 410 35.41 -10.19 15.63
C GLY A 410 35.63 -10.80 14.23
N ALA A 411 34.55 -10.98 13.45
CA ALA A 411 34.66 -11.24 12.02
C ALA A 411 35.12 -9.95 11.34
N GLY A 412 36.14 -10.03 10.47
CA GLY A 412 36.63 -8.90 9.69
C GLY A 412 35.50 -8.13 9.00
N ALA A 413 35.76 -6.85 8.73
CA ALA A 413 34.83 -5.91 8.13
C ALA A 413 34.06 -6.51 6.96
N ARG A 414 32.73 -6.43 6.99
CA ARG A 414 31.87 -6.98 5.94
C ARG A 414 30.83 -5.98 5.51
N ALA A 415 30.79 -5.71 4.21
CA ALA A 415 29.76 -4.92 3.57
C ALA A 415 28.92 -5.83 2.69
N SER A 416 27.61 -5.60 2.65
CA SER A 416 26.73 -6.29 1.71
C SER A 416 25.74 -5.32 1.07
N PHE A 417 25.35 -5.63 -0.15
CA PHE A 417 24.31 -4.92 -0.88
C PHE A 417 23.59 -5.89 -1.83
N GLU A 418 22.34 -5.56 -2.14
CA GLU A 418 21.55 -6.30 -3.11
C GLU A 418 21.76 -5.72 -4.51
N VAL A 419 21.80 -6.61 -5.50
CA VAL A 419 21.96 -6.27 -6.92
C VAL A 419 20.87 -6.97 -7.69
N ASP A 420 20.10 -6.20 -8.46
CA ASP A 420 19.15 -6.74 -9.43
C ASP A 420 19.82 -7.78 -10.34
N ALA A 421 19.12 -8.88 -10.63
CA ALA A 421 19.60 -9.92 -11.53
C ALA A 421 20.14 -9.37 -12.87
N SER A 422 19.50 -8.32 -13.41
CA SER A 422 19.90 -7.67 -14.66
C SER A 422 21.24 -6.92 -14.59
N LEU A 423 21.69 -6.55 -13.39
CA LEU A 423 22.91 -5.77 -13.15
C LEU A 423 24.09 -6.60 -12.66
N VAL A 424 23.88 -7.88 -12.34
CA VAL A 424 24.93 -8.79 -11.83
C VAL A 424 26.11 -8.84 -12.80
N GLY A 425 25.85 -9.07 -14.10
CA GLY A 425 26.91 -9.12 -15.11
C GLY A 425 27.72 -7.81 -15.22
N ARG A 426 27.10 -6.66 -14.99
CA ARG A 426 27.77 -5.35 -15.01
C ARG A 426 28.52 -5.05 -13.70
N THR A 427 28.03 -5.59 -12.59
CA THR A 427 28.68 -5.52 -11.28
C THR A 427 29.95 -6.38 -11.28
N CYS A 428 29.88 -7.58 -11.86
CA CYS A 428 31.04 -8.47 -12.05
C CYS A 428 32.04 -7.94 -13.08
N GLY A 429 31.54 -7.31 -14.15
CA GLY A 429 32.33 -6.98 -15.33
C GLY A 429 32.58 -8.20 -16.24
N LYS A 430 33.25 -8.00 -17.38
CA LYS A 430 33.46 -9.05 -18.38
C LYS A 430 34.40 -10.11 -17.82
N GLY A 431 33.84 -11.26 -17.44
CA GLY A 431 34.59 -12.36 -16.86
C GLY A 431 35.04 -12.12 -15.41
N GLY A 432 34.39 -11.20 -14.68
CA GLY A 432 34.74 -10.90 -13.28
C GLY A 432 35.90 -9.91 -13.10
N ASP A 433 36.35 -9.27 -14.18
CA ASP A 433 37.47 -8.32 -14.18
C ASP A 433 37.30 -7.16 -13.20
N ARG A 434 36.09 -6.63 -13.08
CA ARG A 434 35.78 -5.52 -12.18
C ARG A 434 35.87 -5.95 -10.71
N ILE A 435 35.34 -7.13 -10.37
CA ILE A 435 35.46 -7.68 -9.02
C ILE A 435 36.93 -7.95 -8.68
N GLN A 436 37.67 -8.64 -9.55
CA GLN A 436 39.10 -8.94 -9.31
C GLN A 436 39.94 -7.68 -9.12
N LYS A 437 39.61 -6.60 -9.85
CA LYS A 437 40.26 -5.31 -9.67
C LYS A 437 39.96 -4.72 -8.30
N VAL A 438 38.70 -4.72 -7.88
CA VAL A 438 38.28 -4.21 -6.56
C VAL A 438 38.86 -5.05 -5.42
N GLU A 439 38.88 -6.38 -5.54
CA GLU A 439 39.51 -7.29 -4.57
C GLU A 439 41.01 -6.97 -4.39
N LYS A 440 41.71 -6.72 -5.50
CA LYS A 440 43.14 -6.38 -5.49
C LYS A 440 43.42 -4.98 -4.96
N ASP A 441 42.62 -3.99 -5.35
CA ASP A 441 42.84 -2.57 -5.01
C ASP A 441 42.54 -2.29 -3.53
N PHE A 442 41.59 -3.00 -2.93
CA PHE A 442 41.16 -2.79 -1.54
C PHE A 442 41.53 -3.93 -0.58
N GLY A 443 42.08 -5.05 -1.07
CA GLY A 443 42.40 -6.20 -0.21
C GLY A 443 41.16 -6.83 0.41
N VAL A 444 40.10 -6.97 -0.38
CA VAL A 444 38.81 -7.53 0.04
C VAL A 444 38.51 -8.81 -0.76
N GLU A 445 37.66 -9.68 -0.21
CA GLU A 445 37.08 -10.84 -0.88
C GLU A 445 35.61 -10.55 -1.20
N VAL A 446 35.19 -10.75 -2.44
CA VAL A 446 33.82 -10.50 -2.89
C VAL A 446 33.16 -11.82 -3.29
N ARG A 447 32.04 -12.15 -2.65
CA ARG A 447 31.22 -13.32 -2.98
C ARG A 447 29.82 -12.90 -3.37
N ILE A 448 29.28 -13.51 -4.41
CA ILE A 448 27.88 -13.32 -4.82
C ILE A 448 27.10 -14.54 -4.37
N VAL A 449 26.03 -14.31 -3.61
CA VAL A 449 25.08 -15.34 -3.20
C VAL A 449 23.89 -15.28 -4.15
N ASP A 450 23.59 -16.42 -4.76
CA ASP A 450 22.47 -16.55 -5.68
C ASP A 450 21.12 -16.31 -4.97
N GLY A 451 20.21 -15.67 -5.69
CA GLY A 451 18.83 -15.48 -5.25
C GLY A 451 18.02 -16.78 -5.33
N ALA A 452 16.77 -16.74 -4.85
CA ALA A 452 15.88 -17.90 -4.86
C ALA A 452 15.60 -18.44 -6.28
N ASP A 453 15.66 -17.59 -7.30
CA ASP A 453 15.52 -17.91 -8.72
C ASP A 453 16.39 -16.98 -9.60
N GLU A 454 16.34 -17.16 -10.93
CA GLU A 454 17.15 -16.36 -11.88
C GLU A 454 16.78 -14.86 -11.91
N SER A 455 15.55 -14.49 -11.53
CA SER A 455 15.03 -13.12 -11.56
C SER A 455 15.22 -12.39 -10.23
N ALA A 456 15.42 -13.11 -9.13
CA ALA A 456 15.56 -12.55 -7.80
C ALA A 456 16.85 -11.72 -7.68
N PRO A 457 16.83 -10.65 -6.86
CA PRO A 457 18.05 -9.89 -6.55
C PRO A 457 19.07 -10.82 -5.90
N ARG A 458 20.33 -10.64 -6.28
CA ARG A 458 21.48 -11.38 -5.72
C ARG A 458 22.15 -10.55 -4.66
N THR A 459 22.67 -11.21 -3.63
CA THR A 459 23.38 -10.53 -2.55
C THR A 459 24.87 -10.55 -2.82
N VAL A 460 25.52 -9.39 -2.85
CA VAL A 460 26.98 -9.28 -2.92
C VAL A 460 27.51 -9.10 -1.51
N LEU A 461 28.41 -9.97 -1.08
CA LEU A 461 29.09 -9.93 0.22
C LEU A 461 30.57 -9.61 0.00
N ILE A 462 31.01 -8.50 0.58
CA ILE A 462 32.39 -8.03 0.55
C ILE A 462 32.95 -8.23 1.95
N SER A 463 34.04 -8.96 2.09
CA SER A 463 34.73 -9.22 3.37
C SER A 463 36.16 -8.71 3.28
N GLY A 464 36.67 -8.01 4.29
CA GLY A 464 38.04 -7.50 4.28
C GLY A 464 38.58 -7.21 5.67
N ASP A 465 39.83 -6.78 5.71
CA ASP A 465 40.56 -6.54 6.98
C ASP A 465 40.18 -5.20 7.65
N SER A 466 39.55 -4.27 6.92
CA SER A 466 39.11 -2.98 7.47
C SER A 466 37.75 -2.52 6.95
N ASP A 467 36.97 -1.85 7.82
CA ASP A 467 35.65 -1.29 7.49
C ASP A 467 35.75 -0.27 6.36
N GLU A 468 36.85 0.49 6.31
CA GLU A 468 37.10 1.48 5.27
C GLU A 468 37.36 0.83 3.90
N ALA A 469 38.09 -0.29 3.86
CA ALA A 469 38.32 -1.03 2.62
C ALA A 469 37.02 -1.68 2.10
N ALA A 470 36.23 -2.30 2.99
CA ALA A 470 34.95 -2.90 2.61
C ALA A 470 33.94 -1.84 2.14
N ALA A 471 33.90 -0.66 2.76
CA ALA A 471 33.03 0.45 2.35
C ALA A 471 33.43 1.05 1.00
N LYS A 472 34.73 1.25 0.74
CA LYS A 472 35.22 1.73 -0.57
C LYS A 472 34.98 0.71 -1.67
N ALA A 473 35.21 -0.57 -1.40
CA ALA A 473 34.89 -1.65 -2.34
C ALA A 473 33.38 -1.71 -2.64
N ARG A 474 32.53 -1.53 -1.63
CA ARG A 474 31.07 -1.41 -1.83
C ARG A 474 30.73 -0.23 -2.74
N GLN A 475 31.28 0.95 -2.45
CA GLN A 475 31.02 2.15 -3.25
C GLN A 475 31.42 1.98 -4.73
N GLU A 476 32.48 1.23 -5.01
CA GLU A 476 32.93 0.93 -6.37
C GLU A 476 32.06 -0.09 -7.12
N LEU A 477 31.50 -1.07 -6.40
CA LEU A 477 30.73 -2.19 -6.98
C LEU A 477 29.21 -1.93 -7.00
N GLU A 478 28.67 -1.17 -6.06
CA GLU A 478 27.23 -0.92 -5.93
C GLU A 478 26.72 -0.02 -7.06
N LEU A 479 25.95 -0.62 -7.97
CA LEU A 479 25.24 0.07 -9.04
C LEU A 479 23.83 0.39 -8.59
N VAL A 480 23.46 1.67 -8.63
CA VAL A 480 22.15 2.16 -8.27
C VAL A 480 21.37 2.47 -9.55
N LYS A 481 20.08 2.11 -9.56
CA LYS A 481 19.11 2.56 -10.56
C LYS A 481 18.28 3.71 -10.00
N GLN A 482 18.08 4.74 -10.80
CA GLN A 482 17.18 5.84 -10.49
C GLN A 482 16.32 6.16 -11.71
N LEU A 483 15.01 6.26 -11.49
CA LEU A 483 14.04 6.68 -12.50
C LEU A 483 13.87 8.19 -12.38
N PHE A 484 13.95 8.88 -13.51
CA PHE A 484 13.79 10.32 -13.61
C PHE A 484 12.58 10.62 -14.49
N GLU A 485 11.55 11.22 -13.88
CA GLU A 485 10.31 11.56 -14.57
C GLU A 485 10.51 12.80 -15.45
N VAL A 486 10.09 12.71 -16.71
CA VAL A 486 10.20 13.81 -17.68
C VAL A 486 8.82 14.08 -18.26
N GLN A 487 8.37 15.34 -18.17
CA GLN A 487 7.10 15.75 -18.79
C GLN A 487 7.13 15.51 -20.30
N GLU A 488 6.00 15.09 -20.87
CA GLU A 488 5.88 14.65 -22.28
C GLU A 488 6.37 15.72 -23.29
N ASP A 489 6.14 17.00 -22.99
CA ASP A 489 6.58 18.14 -23.80
C ASP A 489 8.10 18.42 -23.72
N ARG A 490 8.80 17.79 -22.77
CA ARG A 490 10.23 17.96 -22.52
C ARG A 490 11.07 16.73 -22.90
N VAL A 491 10.44 15.62 -23.26
CA VAL A 491 11.14 14.36 -23.59
C VAL A 491 12.16 14.59 -24.70
N GLU A 492 11.78 15.25 -25.79
CA GLU A 492 12.70 15.46 -26.90
C GLU A 492 13.86 16.42 -26.56
N TRP A 493 13.64 17.35 -25.64
CA TRP A 493 14.69 18.24 -25.13
C TRP A 493 15.71 17.50 -24.26
N VAL A 494 15.23 16.62 -23.38
CA VAL A 494 16.07 15.82 -22.49
C VAL A 494 16.88 14.78 -23.26
N LEU A 495 16.23 14.07 -24.19
CA LEU A 495 16.92 13.08 -25.01
C LEU A 495 17.86 13.76 -26.03
N GLY A 496 17.43 14.88 -26.59
CA GLY A 496 18.09 15.55 -27.70
C GLY A 496 17.95 14.77 -29.00
N LYS A 497 18.40 15.39 -30.10
CA LYS A 497 18.31 14.77 -31.44
C LYS A 497 19.10 13.47 -31.52
N ASP A 498 18.43 12.37 -31.85
CA ASP A 498 18.99 11.01 -31.90
C ASP A 498 19.57 10.54 -30.55
N ASN A 499 19.01 10.99 -29.42
CA ASN A 499 19.47 10.69 -28.05
C ASN A 499 20.89 11.21 -27.74
N ARG A 500 21.41 12.19 -28.49
CA ARG A 500 22.78 12.69 -28.30
C ARG A 500 22.98 13.41 -26.97
N THR A 501 22.02 14.21 -26.53
CA THR A 501 22.14 14.96 -25.28
C THR A 501 22.25 14.01 -24.09
N ILE A 502 21.39 12.99 -24.05
CA ILE A 502 21.43 12.00 -22.97
C ILE A 502 22.68 11.11 -23.04
N GLN A 503 23.18 10.77 -24.23
CA GLN A 503 24.45 10.06 -24.38
C GLN A 503 25.65 10.89 -23.91
N ASP A 504 25.66 12.19 -24.19
CA ASP A 504 26.71 13.09 -23.71
C ASP A 504 26.65 13.27 -22.19
N MET A 505 25.46 13.36 -21.61
CA MET A 505 25.27 13.39 -20.15
C MET A 505 25.72 12.08 -19.50
N GLN A 506 25.34 10.94 -20.10
CA GLN A 506 25.78 9.61 -19.64
C GLN A 506 27.31 9.53 -19.60
N LYS A 507 28.00 10.01 -20.65
CA LYS A 507 29.45 10.02 -20.73
C LYS A 507 30.11 10.98 -19.74
N LYS A 508 29.53 12.17 -19.55
CA LYS A 508 30.05 13.18 -18.61
C LYS A 508 29.91 12.77 -17.15
N ALA A 509 28.78 12.16 -16.79
CA ALA A 509 28.51 11.69 -15.44
C ALA A 509 29.14 10.32 -15.13
N GLY A 510 29.62 9.60 -16.15
CA GLY A 510 30.20 8.26 -15.96
C GLY A 510 29.16 7.17 -15.67
N LEU A 511 27.93 7.34 -16.15
CA LEU A 511 26.87 6.36 -15.97
C LEU A 511 27.14 5.05 -16.72
N ALA A 512 26.73 3.93 -16.13
CA ALA A 512 26.76 2.63 -16.77
C ALA A 512 25.78 2.57 -17.95
N TYR A 513 24.61 3.19 -17.82
CA TYR A 513 23.71 3.52 -18.93
C TYR A 513 22.71 4.60 -18.53
N ALA A 514 22.14 5.25 -19.54
CA ALA A 514 20.94 6.08 -19.43
C ALA A 514 20.00 5.71 -20.57
N THR A 515 18.80 5.22 -20.27
CA THR A 515 17.86 4.68 -21.27
C THR A 515 16.46 5.21 -21.03
N TRP A 516 15.78 5.61 -22.11
CA TRP A 516 14.36 5.97 -22.07
C TRP A 516 13.48 4.72 -22.10
N THR A 517 12.57 4.58 -21.13
CA THR A 517 11.67 3.40 -21.03
C THR A 517 10.31 3.61 -21.73
N GLY A 518 10.05 4.82 -22.24
CA GLY A 518 8.78 5.21 -22.86
C GLY A 518 8.03 6.26 -22.04
N SER A 519 8.13 6.17 -20.71
CA SER A 519 7.54 7.12 -19.77
C SER A 519 8.57 7.83 -18.89
N GLU A 520 9.70 7.19 -18.62
CA GLU A 520 10.71 7.68 -17.68
C GLU A 520 12.12 7.47 -18.23
N LEU A 521 13.05 8.27 -17.72
CA LEU A 521 14.47 8.13 -18.01
C LEU A 521 15.13 7.30 -16.91
N GLU A 522 15.60 6.11 -17.26
CA GLU A 522 16.31 5.22 -16.35
C GLU A 522 17.81 5.51 -16.36
N LEU A 523 18.35 5.92 -15.22
CA LEU A 523 19.77 6.19 -14.99
C LEU A 523 20.36 5.07 -14.14
N CYS A 524 21.47 4.49 -14.58
CA CYS A 524 22.17 3.46 -13.82
C CYS A 524 23.67 3.76 -13.76
N GLY A 525 24.24 3.71 -12.56
CA GLY A 525 25.66 3.94 -12.34
C GLY A 525 26.05 3.80 -10.87
N GLN A 526 27.29 4.15 -10.53
CA GLN A 526 27.66 4.38 -9.13
C GLN A 526 26.81 5.53 -8.55
N ARG A 527 26.57 5.53 -7.24
CA ARG A 527 25.72 6.54 -6.60
C ARG A 527 26.11 7.98 -6.95
N THR A 528 27.41 8.28 -6.89
CA THR A 528 27.97 9.59 -7.25
C THR A 528 27.73 9.94 -8.72
N CYS A 529 27.90 8.98 -9.63
CA CYS A 529 27.63 9.18 -11.06
C CYS A 529 26.16 9.44 -11.36
N VAL A 530 25.25 8.79 -10.62
CA VAL A 530 23.81 9.03 -10.74
C VAL A 530 23.45 10.41 -10.22
N ASP A 531 23.95 10.80 -9.04
CA ASP A 531 23.71 12.12 -8.49
C ASP A 531 24.27 13.23 -9.41
N ASP A 532 25.46 13.04 -10.00
CA ASP A 532 26.04 13.95 -11.01
C ASP A 532 25.17 14.04 -12.28
N ALA A 533 24.64 12.91 -12.75
CA ALA A 533 23.77 12.88 -13.93
C ALA A 533 22.44 13.61 -13.67
N VAL A 534 21.86 13.44 -12.47
CA VAL A 534 20.65 14.15 -12.05
C VAL A 534 20.90 15.64 -12.01
N LEU A 535 22.02 16.08 -11.44
CA LEU A 535 22.39 17.50 -11.40
C LEU A 535 22.54 18.10 -12.81
N LEU A 536 23.17 17.36 -13.74
CA LEU A 536 23.29 17.77 -15.14
C LEU A 536 21.93 17.85 -15.84
N LEU A 537 21.02 16.92 -15.55
CA LEU A 537 19.66 16.89 -16.09
C LEU A 537 18.82 18.05 -15.56
N GLU A 538 18.81 18.28 -14.25
CA GLU A 538 18.11 19.40 -13.63
C GLU A 538 18.58 20.73 -14.21
N SER A 539 19.91 20.93 -14.28
CA SER A 539 20.49 22.12 -14.89
C SER A 539 20.03 22.27 -16.35
N HIS A 540 20.06 21.20 -17.14
CA HIS A 540 19.62 21.22 -18.55
C HIS A 540 18.12 21.50 -18.69
N MET A 541 17.31 21.07 -17.74
CA MET A 541 15.87 21.33 -17.71
C MET A 541 15.54 22.78 -17.37
N GLU A 542 16.32 23.44 -16.51
CA GLU A 542 16.13 24.87 -16.21
C GLU A 542 16.26 25.74 -17.46
N TYR A 543 17.16 25.38 -18.38
CA TYR A 543 17.34 26.10 -19.64
C TYR A 543 16.21 25.90 -20.65
N PHE A 544 15.31 24.92 -20.46
CA PHE A 544 14.26 24.62 -21.43
C PHE A 544 13.41 25.85 -21.80
N PHE A 545 12.94 26.60 -20.79
CA PHE A 545 12.11 27.79 -21.02
C PHE A 545 12.88 28.93 -21.71
N VAL A 546 14.17 29.04 -21.42
CA VAL A 546 15.04 30.04 -22.05
C VAL A 546 15.16 29.76 -23.54
N TYR A 547 15.44 28.51 -23.92
CA TYR A 547 15.54 28.12 -25.32
C TYR A 547 14.19 28.18 -26.05
N GLN A 548 13.10 27.80 -25.39
CA GLN A 548 11.75 27.94 -25.97
C GLN A 548 11.41 29.40 -26.28
N GLU A 549 11.74 30.33 -25.39
CA GLU A 549 11.53 31.75 -25.60
C GLU A 549 12.44 32.30 -26.71
N MET A 550 13.69 31.86 -26.77
CA MET A 550 14.61 32.22 -27.86
C MET A 550 14.09 31.73 -29.22
N ASP A 551 13.61 30.49 -29.30
CA ASP A 551 13.03 29.94 -30.53
C ASP A 551 11.76 30.71 -30.95
N ARG A 552 10.92 31.10 -29.99
CA ARG A 552 9.75 31.95 -30.23
C ARG A 552 10.14 33.30 -30.82
N GLN A 553 11.14 33.97 -30.24
CA GLN A 553 11.64 35.25 -30.74
C GLN A 553 12.27 35.10 -32.13
N GLN A 554 13.00 34.01 -32.37
CA GLN A 554 13.58 33.70 -33.67
C GLN A 554 12.48 33.51 -34.74
N ASP A 555 11.41 32.79 -34.41
CA ASP A 555 10.25 32.59 -35.29
C ASP A 555 9.49 33.89 -35.54
N GLU A 556 9.31 34.75 -34.53
CA GLU A 556 8.69 36.08 -34.68
C GLU A 556 9.51 37.00 -35.59
N ILE A 557 10.83 37.01 -35.43
CA ILE A 557 11.75 37.74 -36.30
C ILE A 557 11.66 37.20 -37.73
N GLN A 558 11.69 35.88 -37.89
CA GLN A 558 11.59 35.23 -39.21
C GLN A 558 10.25 35.54 -39.90
N GLN A 559 9.14 35.49 -39.16
CA GLN A 559 7.81 35.87 -39.67
C GLN A 559 7.76 37.35 -40.04
N SER A 560 8.42 38.22 -39.27
CA SER A 560 8.52 39.65 -39.58
C SER A 560 9.30 39.90 -40.87
N PHE A 561 10.40 39.17 -41.10
CA PHE A 561 11.13 39.19 -42.36
C PHE A 561 10.28 38.70 -43.53
N GLU A 562 9.57 37.58 -43.38
CA GLU A 562 8.69 37.05 -44.42
C GLU A 562 7.53 37.99 -44.74
N ALA A 563 6.97 38.67 -43.74
CA ALA A 563 5.94 39.69 -43.92
C ALA A 563 6.48 40.92 -44.66
N LEU A 564 7.68 41.38 -44.32
CA LEU A 564 8.36 42.49 -45.00
C LEU A 564 8.74 42.14 -46.44
N GLU A 565 9.22 40.92 -46.70
CA GLU A 565 9.51 40.43 -48.06
C GLU A 565 8.22 40.44 -48.92
N LYS A 566 7.11 39.91 -48.40
CA LYS A 566 5.81 39.97 -49.09
C LYS A 566 5.31 41.39 -49.33
N ALA A 567 5.49 42.30 -48.37
CA ALA A 567 5.11 43.70 -48.51
C ALA A 567 5.98 44.45 -49.52
N ALA A 568 7.29 44.17 -49.56
CA ALA A 568 8.22 44.74 -50.53
C ALA A 568 7.95 44.25 -51.95
N GLU A 569 7.63 42.95 -52.13
CA GLU A 569 7.17 42.38 -53.40
C GLU A 569 5.89 43.05 -53.89
N ALA A 570 4.90 43.25 -53.01
CA ALA A 570 3.65 43.94 -53.33
C ALA A 570 3.86 45.41 -53.73
N ALA A 571 4.92 46.06 -53.23
CA ALA A 571 5.31 47.42 -53.55
C ALA A 571 6.27 47.55 -54.75
N GLY A 572 6.67 46.43 -55.38
CA GLY A 572 7.52 46.42 -56.58
C GLY A 572 9.01 46.70 -56.32
N LEU A 573 9.48 46.53 -55.08
CA LEU A 573 10.89 46.70 -54.70
C LEU A 573 11.64 45.35 -54.81
N ALA A 574 12.85 45.34 -55.38
CA ALA A 574 13.64 44.11 -55.53
C ALA A 574 14.22 43.63 -54.18
N PRO A 575 14.27 42.30 -53.92
CA PRO A 575 14.76 41.78 -52.64
C PRO A 575 16.26 42.07 -52.45
N GLN A 576 16.63 42.63 -51.30
CA GLN A 576 18.04 42.78 -50.91
C GLN A 576 18.64 41.39 -50.60
N GLN A 577 19.84 41.14 -51.10
CA GLN A 577 20.53 39.85 -50.93
C GLN A 577 20.79 39.57 -49.44
N ARG A 578 20.27 38.44 -48.95
CA ARG A 578 20.59 37.88 -47.63
C ARG A 578 22.09 37.54 -47.59
N SER A 579 22.89 38.25 -46.81
CA SER A 579 24.16 37.71 -46.33
C SER A 579 23.84 36.56 -45.39
N ALA A 580 24.00 35.32 -45.84
CA ALA A 580 23.74 34.13 -45.05
C ALA A 580 24.80 33.99 -43.94
N GLU A 581 24.64 34.71 -42.83
CA GLU A 581 25.23 34.29 -41.57
C GLU A 581 24.45 33.06 -41.10
N LYS A 582 25.11 31.89 -41.17
CA LYS A 582 24.62 30.65 -40.57
C LYS A 582 24.61 30.81 -39.05
N GLY A 583 23.57 31.45 -38.51
CA GLY A 583 23.17 31.29 -37.12
C GLY A 583 22.85 29.82 -36.89
N GLY A 584 23.64 29.13 -36.05
CA GLY A 584 23.42 27.74 -35.73
C GLY A 584 22.02 27.54 -35.17
N LYS A 585 21.21 26.70 -35.82
CA LYS A 585 19.95 26.21 -35.26
C LYS A 585 20.26 25.57 -33.90
N ALA A 586 19.83 26.18 -32.80
CA ALA A 586 19.54 25.42 -31.61
C ALA A 586 18.39 24.47 -31.97
N THR A 587 18.65 23.18 -31.93
CA THR A 587 17.68 22.17 -32.35
C THR A 587 16.67 21.93 -31.24
N ALA A 588 15.59 22.71 -31.20
CA ALA A 588 14.31 22.20 -30.72
C ALA A 588 13.61 21.44 -31.87
N PRO A 589 13.00 20.26 -31.62
CA PRO A 589 12.30 19.54 -32.67
C PRO A 589 10.98 20.22 -33.01
N LYS A 590 10.64 20.22 -34.30
CA LYS A 590 9.38 20.78 -34.79
C LYS A 590 8.22 19.87 -34.37
N LYS A 591 7.22 20.47 -33.75
CA LYS A 591 5.92 19.85 -33.45
C LYS A 591 5.12 19.66 -34.75
N ASP A 592 5.32 18.54 -35.44
CA ASP A 592 4.49 18.19 -36.61
C ASP A 592 3.07 17.86 -36.14
N ARG A 593 2.16 18.80 -36.38
CA ARG A 593 0.73 18.71 -36.05
C ARG A 593 0.07 17.71 -37.02
N ALA A 594 -0.04 16.46 -36.59
CA ALA A 594 -0.78 15.42 -37.31
C ALA A 594 -2.27 15.78 -37.37
N THR A 595 -2.74 16.29 -38.51
CA THR A 595 -4.16 16.25 -38.87
C THR A 595 -4.46 14.93 -39.56
N SER A 596 -5.13 14.04 -38.84
CA SER A 596 -5.74 12.83 -39.36
C SER A 596 -6.86 13.17 -40.35
N ALA A 597 -6.60 13.01 -41.64
CA ALA A 597 -7.65 12.85 -42.65
C ALA A 597 -7.43 11.50 -43.33
N GLY A 598 -8.19 10.50 -42.87
CA GLY A 598 -8.23 9.19 -43.50
C GLY A 598 -8.74 9.31 -44.93
N ARG A 599 -7.95 8.85 -45.89
CA ARG A 599 -8.42 8.43 -47.20
C ARG A 599 -7.69 7.16 -47.63
N SER A 600 -8.49 6.11 -47.73
CA SER A 600 -8.22 4.82 -48.34
C SER A 600 -7.99 4.93 -49.86
N SER A 601 -6.95 4.28 -50.37
CA SER A 601 -6.85 3.70 -51.72
C SER A 601 -5.46 3.07 -51.86
N SER A 602 -5.32 1.74 -51.78
CA SER A 602 -5.40 0.77 -52.89
C SER A 602 -4.20 0.78 -53.84
N ALA A 603 -3.68 -0.44 -54.08
CA ALA A 603 -2.66 -0.83 -55.07
C ALA A 603 -1.23 -0.36 -54.75
N GLY A 604 -0.19 -1.18 -54.75
CA GLY A 604 0.01 -2.48 -55.35
C GLY A 604 1.43 -2.49 -55.94
N ARG A 605 2.05 -3.68 -55.98
CA ARG A 605 3.16 -4.06 -56.90
C ARG A 605 4.61 -3.93 -56.38
N ALA A 606 5.07 -5.05 -55.84
CA ALA A 606 6.18 -5.89 -56.33
C ALA A 606 7.45 -5.24 -56.94
N LYS A 607 8.59 -5.50 -56.28
CA LYS A 607 9.89 -6.04 -56.78
C LYS A 607 10.90 -5.86 -55.64
N GLY A 608 11.67 -6.83 -55.16
CA GLY A 608 12.18 -8.05 -55.77
C GLY A 608 13.69 -7.90 -56.00
N ARG A 609 14.45 -8.77 -55.32
CA ARG A 609 15.86 -9.17 -55.56
C ARG A 609 16.96 -8.23 -55.10
N ASP A 610 18.17 -8.69 -54.78
CA ASP A 610 18.79 -9.96 -54.36
C ASP A 610 20.26 -9.57 -54.06
N ASP A 611 20.90 -10.32 -53.17
CA ASP A 611 22.32 -10.72 -53.14
C ASP A 611 23.45 -9.71 -53.38
N ALA A 612 24.42 -9.67 -52.47
CA ALA A 612 25.64 -10.52 -52.58
C ALA A 612 26.81 -10.02 -51.71
N ASP A 613 27.56 -11.02 -51.25
CA ASP A 613 28.80 -11.02 -50.48
C ASP A 613 29.96 -10.15 -51.01
N GLY A 614 30.91 -9.84 -50.11
CA GLY A 614 32.24 -9.36 -50.51
C GLY A 614 33.25 -9.20 -49.37
N LYS A 615 34.07 -10.23 -49.16
CA LYS A 615 35.25 -10.31 -48.26
C LYS A 615 36.30 -9.22 -48.52
N GLY A 616 37.13 -8.92 -47.51
CA GLY A 616 38.43 -8.27 -47.72
C GLY A 616 39.25 -8.09 -46.44
N ALA A 617 40.22 -8.97 -46.22
CA ALA A 617 41.23 -8.90 -45.16
C ALA A 617 42.32 -7.85 -45.45
N GLY A 618 42.96 -7.32 -44.39
CA GLY A 618 44.12 -6.45 -44.50
C GLY A 618 44.93 -6.38 -43.20
N GLN A 619 45.96 -7.20 -43.12
CA GLN A 619 46.95 -7.30 -42.04
C GLN A 619 48.20 -6.47 -42.41
N LYS A 620 48.77 -5.71 -41.46
CA LYS A 620 50.16 -5.16 -41.40
C LYS A 620 50.25 -4.43 -40.03
N GLY A 621 51.23 -4.57 -39.15
CA GLY A 621 52.57 -5.14 -39.22
C GLY A 621 53.56 -4.16 -38.56
N GLY A 622 53.99 -4.46 -37.33
CA GLY A 622 55.34 -4.24 -36.75
C GLY A 622 55.94 -2.82 -36.64
N GLY A 623 56.44 -2.51 -35.43
CA GLY A 623 57.43 -1.44 -35.22
C GLY A 623 57.79 -1.23 -33.74
N GLN A 624 58.93 -1.79 -33.32
CA GLN A 624 59.47 -1.77 -31.95
C GLN A 624 60.83 -1.03 -31.97
N ALA A 625 61.05 -0.07 -31.06
CA ALA A 625 62.33 0.45 -30.53
C ALA A 625 62.01 1.70 -29.68
N GLY A 626 62.49 1.97 -28.47
CA GLY A 626 63.70 1.54 -27.76
C GLY A 626 64.70 2.71 -27.68
N GLY A 627 64.90 3.34 -26.51
CA GLY A 627 66.11 4.14 -26.26
C GLY A 627 66.03 5.41 -25.39
N ARG A 628 66.23 5.22 -24.07
CA ARG A 628 66.88 6.05 -23.03
C ARG A 628 67.39 7.48 -23.35
N GLY A 629 67.18 8.38 -22.39
CA GLY A 629 68.00 9.57 -22.14
C GLY A 629 67.84 10.10 -20.71
N GLN A 630 68.94 10.18 -19.95
CA GLN A 630 69.05 10.65 -18.56
C GLN A 630 69.05 12.19 -18.44
N GLY A 631 68.66 12.71 -17.27
CA GLY A 631 68.95 14.09 -16.86
C GLY A 631 68.55 14.33 -15.39
N ALA A 632 69.49 14.82 -14.58
CA ALA A 632 69.46 14.83 -13.12
C ALA A 632 69.36 16.24 -12.49
N ARG A 633 69.16 16.27 -11.16
CA ARG A 633 69.33 17.37 -10.16
C ARG A 633 68.14 18.33 -10.01
N GLY A 634 67.75 18.82 -8.83
CA GLY A 634 68.25 18.75 -7.44
C GLY A 634 67.15 19.20 -6.45
N ARG A 635 67.10 18.65 -5.22
CA ARG A 635 67.55 19.22 -3.92
C ARG A 635 66.74 20.40 -3.32
N GLY A 636 66.28 20.17 -2.08
CA GLY A 636 65.89 21.14 -1.04
C GLY A 636 64.65 20.64 -0.28
N SER A 637 64.64 20.01 0.90
CA SER A 637 65.24 20.22 2.24
C SER A 637 64.64 21.34 3.10
N GLY A 638 64.01 20.95 4.23
CA GLY A 638 63.60 21.76 5.39
C GLY A 638 62.29 21.20 5.96
N ARG A 639 62.20 20.33 6.98
CA ARG A 639 62.64 20.35 8.41
C ARG A 639 62.17 21.56 9.23
N GLY A 640 61.41 21.27 10.30
CA GLY A 640 61.18 22.11 11.50
C GLY A 640 59.69 22.16 11.88
N ALA A 641 59.16 21.24 12.69
CA ALA A 641 59.23 21.14 14.16
C ALA A 641 58.28 22.11 14.91
N GLY A 642 57.52 21.59 15.88
CA GLY A 642 57.11 22.39 17.04
C GLY A 642 55.69 22.22 17.60
N SER A 643 55.52 21.25 18.51
CA SER A 643 54.85 21.35 19.83
C SER A 643 53.42 21.89 19.98
N GLY A 644 52.60 21.14 20.73
CA GLY A 644 51.43 21.71 21.41
C GLY A 644 50.52 20.72 22.14
N ARG A 645 51.02 20.02 23.18
CA ARG A 645 50.18 19.36 24.19
C ARG A 645 49.42 20.41 25.02
N ARG A 646 48.14 20.17 25.32
CA ARG A 646 47.50 20.53 26.60
C ARG A 646 46.47 19.48 27.00
N ASP A 647 46.81 18.75 28.05
CA ASP A 647 45.90 18.11 29.00
C ASP A 647 45.32 19.16 29.96
N VAL A 648 44.03 19.08 30.31
CA VAL A 648 43.45 19.44 31.63
C VAL A 648 42.05 18.77 31.76
N PRO A 649 41.47 18.60 32.97
CA PRO A 649 41.09 17.28 33.48
C PRO A 649 39.61 17.18 33.93
N ALA A 650 39.28 16.03 34.55
CA ALA A 650 38.01 15.69 35.18
C ALA A 650 37.54 16.66 36.29
N GLY A 651 36.22 16.73 36.48
CA GLY A 651 35.55 17.31 37.66
C GLY A 651 34.15 16.72 37.86
N GLN A 652 33.92 16.14 39.04
CA GLN A 652 32.66 15.61 39.58
C GLN A 652 31.71 16.75 40.03
N ALA A 653 30.39 16.51 40.02
CA ALA A 653 29.38 16.92 41.03
C ALA A 653 27.97 16.53 40.53
N GLN A 654 27.24 15.58 41.14
CA GLN A 654 26.33 15.71 42.29
C GLN A 654 24.94 16.32 41.98
N ALA A 655 23.92 15.47 42.17
CA ALA A 655 22.59 15.72 42.76
C ALA A 655 21.77 16.96 42.34
N ALA A 656 20.65 16.71 41.65
CA ALA A 656 19.30 17.16 42.00
C ALA A 656 18.26 16.31 41.26
#